data_AF-K0TBP7-F1
#
_entry.id   AF-K0TBP7-F1
#
_cell.length_a   1.000
_cell.length_b   1.000
_cell.length_c   1.000
_cell.angle_alpha   90.00
_cell.angle_beta   90.00
_cell.angle_gamma   90.00
#
_symmetry.space_group_name_H-M   'P 1'
#
loop_
_entity.id
_entity.type
_entity.pdbx_description
1 polymer ?
#
loop_
_entity_poly.entity_id
_entity_poly.type
_entity_poly.pdbx_seq_one_letter_code
_entity_poly.pdbx_strand_id
1 'polypeptide(L)'
;MKKQRSIIMAGMLDVVLISSHLLYPLIFFASASVDPDNTYFSAAADIVIRHENQKCPKRRFSTFDLSNVSCDNGSIVAVATDFLAKFCPDLLEILARNDDRDRLIKIGRTVNSSLRYCEEVSSRETEGVSPPRSNGTEGEEIGNEVEADGALRRLVKECQMLAKILTKPTKVPTTRFGRTEIDMPIVNVGCMRFQQSWNRGGGVPVKSADQLAKDCQSNVVDILKHAINCGVTHIETAQMYGCSELQIGLALKQLFDEGFCRRDDLIIQTKGAVGSGTTKTSYKSSILEQLHGLGLEYVDLFAVHGLNTQDTYDLLFEQGEGNNLIEALQELRAEGRVKNVGFSTHGPAHVIKKAIETDSFDYVNLHYHFMGGGYTSAGDGDHTFEGNQENVRLARERDMGLFIISPFDKGGRLYAPSHLLRHLTLPQMEPLEYGCMWLWHHHDHAGFGRVHTIGVGAARPSDLDQAVIAAISSETQESKQSFGVVLKRIEERKRQILGEKWTKNWHLGLPNYSQCVFGGFQIGNIVWLFNCVQVYGVLDFAKERYATLLLNASNWDMKKTWKENVFSSPAFAWMPGTCYDENHDYSEELKDVPEENKLRVLEAMKFVHQWCSPENHRSNFEEKKQEDIDVPLEWQQAYDMRPNVAWPERS
;
A
#
# COMPACT_ATOMS: atom_id res chain seq x y z
N MET A 1 -42.71 -39.45 18.93
CA MET A 1 -43.44 -40.69 18.61
C MET A 1 -44.42 -40.42 17.48
N LYS A 2 -44.35 -41.26 16.43
CA LYS A 2 -45.30 -41.55 15.34
C LYS A 2 -46.08 -40.41 14.65
N LYS A 3 -45.63 -40.16 13.41
CA LYS A 3 -46.36 -39.66 12.23
C LYS A 3 -47.69 -40.38 12.00
N GLN A 4 -48.67 -39.65 11.47
CA GLN A 4 -49.75 -40.20 10.65
C GLN A 4 -49.93 -39.35 9.38
N ARG A 5 -50.31 -40.04 8.30
CA ARG A 5 -50.25 -39.61 6.89
C ARG A 5 -51.57 -39.00 6.41
N SER A 6 -51.46 -38.31 5.27
CA SER A 6 -52.29 -38.45 4.06
C SER A 6 -53.16 -37.26 3.64
N ILE A 7 -52.98 -36.99 2.35
CA ILE A 7 -53.51 -36.00 1.39
C ILE A 7 -54.93 -36.35 0.93
N ILE A 8 -55.82 -35.36 0.71
CA ILE A 8 -56.84 -35.33 -0.38
C ILE A 8 -57.10 -33.87 -0.86
N MET A 9 -57.34 -33.79 -2.17
CA MET A 9 -57.59 -32.75 -3.19
C MET A 9 -58.72 -31.69 -3.03
N ALA A 10 -58.66 -30.74 -3.99
CA ALA A 10 -59.72 -29.93 -4.66
C ALA A 10 -59.93 -28.48 -4.14
N GLY A 11 -60.12 -27.43 -4.95
CA GLY A 11 -60.25 -27.23 -6.41
C GLY A 11 -60.85 -25.83 -6.73
N MET A 12 -60.75 -25.39 -8.01
CA MET A 12 -61.50 -24.30 -8.72
C MET A 12 -61.18 -22.83 -8.34
N LEU A 13 -61.26 -21.78 -9.19
CA LEU A 13 -61.99 -21.44 -10.43
C LEU A 13 -61.11 -20.52 -11.34
N ASP A 14 -61.02 -20.71 -12.67
CA ASP A 14 -61.83 -20.14 -13.78
C ASP A 14 -61.84 -18.60 -13.97
N VAL A 15 -61.29 -18.12 -15.10
CA VAL A 15 -61.69 -16.89 -15.79
C VAL A 15 -61.56 -17.07 -17.32
N VAL A 16 -62.62 -16.69 -18.03
CA VAL A 16 -62.85 -16.67 -19.49
C VAL A 16 -62.72 -15.24 -20.03
N LEU A 17 -62.30 -15.05 -21.31
CA LEU A 17 -62.77 -14.05 -22.32
C LEU A 17 -61.78 -14.00 -23.52
N ILE A 18 -62.08 -14.51 -24.73
CA ILE A 18 -62.83 -13.97 -25.90
C ILE A 18 -62.10 -12.83 -26.70
N SER A 19 -61.52 -13.28 -27.84
CA SER A 19 -61.48 -12.78 -29.24
C SER A 19 -61.43 -11.28 -29.65
N SER A 20 -60.29 -10.91 -30.26
CA SER A 20 -60.08 -10.35 -31.63
C SER A 20 -60.89 -9.15 -32.18
N HIS A 21 -60.20 -8.03 -32.50
CA HIS A 21 -59.91 -7.52 -33.87
C HIS A 21 -59.71 -5.98 -33.97
N LEU A 22 -58.83 -5.59 -34.91
CA LEU A 22 -58.76 -4.35 -35.72
C LEU A 22 -57.77 -3.20 -35.38
N LEU A 23 -56.85 -3.02 -36.34
CA LEU A 23 -56.39 -1.78 -37.01
C LEU A 23 -55.55 -0.71 -36.27
N TYR A 24 -54.30 -0.59 -36.73
CA TYR A 24 -53.49 0.64 -36.74
C TYR A 24 -54.08 1.71 -37.67
N PRO A 25 -53.86 3.03 -37.39
CA PRO A 25 -52.74 3.72 -38.05
C PRO A 25 -51.98 4.75 -37.18
N LEU A 26 -50.66 4.81 -37.42
CA LEU A 26 -49.72 5.95 -37.41
C LEU A 26 -50.02 7.18 -36.52
N ILE A 27 -49.21 7.34 -35.45
CA ILE A 27 -48.71 8.65 -35.02
C ILE A 27 -47.20 8.53 -34.80
N PHE A 28 -46.45 9.34 -35.54
CA PHE A 28 -45.01 9.61 -35.37
C PHE A 28 -44.75 10.12 -33.94
N PHE A 29 -43.90 9.43 -33.18
CA PHE A 29 -43.11 10.05 -32.12
C PHE A 29 -41.66 9.59 -32.26
N ALA A 30 -40.77 10.58 -32.33
CA ALA A 30 -39.34 10.39 -32.48
C ALA A 30 -38.79 9.53 -31.34
N SER A 31 -38.12 8.44 -31.69
CA SER A 31 -37.32 7.65 -30.76
C SER A 31 -36.05 8.40 -30.42
N ALA A 32 -35.98 8.98 -29.24
CA ALA A 32 -34.72 9.09 -28.51
C ALA A 32 -34.64 7.85 -27.60
N SER A 33 -34.15 6.74 -28.16
CA SER A 33 -33.72 5.60 -27.37
C SER A 33 -32.41 5.99 -26.68
N VAL A 34 -32.50 6.48 -25.44
CA VAL A 34 -31.34 6.52 -24.54
C VAL A 34 -31.36 5.20 -23.78
N ASP A 35 -30.37 4.37 -24.06
CA ASP A 35 -30.10 3.14 -23.35
C ASP A 35 -29.74 3.45 -21.88
N PRO A 36 -30.46 2.92 -20.87
CA PRO A 36 -30.17 3.19 -19.46
C PRO A 36 -28.79 2.69 -19.02
N ASP A 37 -28.15 1.82 -19.79
CA ASP A 37 -26.84 1.26 -19.48
C ASP A 37 -25.64 2.14 -19.89
N ASN A 38 -25.84 3.36 -20.41
CA ASN A 38 -24.74 4.26 -20.82
C ASN A 38 -24.69 5.60 -20.04
N THR A 39 -25.13 5.60 -18.78
CA THR A 39 -25.51 6.84 -18.07
C THR A 39 -24.50 7.38 -17.04
N TYR A 40 -23.47 6.62 -16.61
CA TYR A 40 -22.54 7.10 -15.56
C TYR A 40 -21.41 7.94 -16.14
N PHE A 41 -20.73 7.45 -17.19
CA PHE A 41 -19.62 8.18 -17.81
C PHE A 41 -20.05 9.56 -18.31
N SER A 42 -21.06 9.62 -19.18
CA SER A 42 -21.57 10.89 -19.73
C SER A 42 -22.02 11.86 -18.63
N ALA A 43 -22.68 11.36 -17.59
CA ALA A 43 -23.10 12.18 -16.46
C ALA A 43 -21.94 12.73 -15.63
N ALA A 44 -20.91 11.93 -15.38
CA ALA A 44 -19.75 12.33 -14.59
C ALA A 44 -18.85 13.29 -15.39
N ALA A 45 -18.69 13.07 -16.70
CA ALA A 45 -18.03 14.00 -17.60
C ALA A 45 -18.71 15.37 -17.58
N ASP A 46 -20.05 15.41 -17.70
CA ASP A 46 -20.83 16.64 -17.56
C ASP A 46 -20.59 17.36 -16.21
N ILE A 47 -20.47 16.62 -15.12
CA ILE A 47 -20.19 17.16 -13.78
C ILE A 47 -18.80 17.81 -13.74
N VAL A 48 -17.76 17.12 -14.21
CA VAL A 48 -16.39 17.67 -14.22
C VAL A 48 -16.29 18.90 -15.11
N ILE A 49 -16.85 18.85 -16.34
CA ILE A 49 -16.86 19.96 -17.30
C ILE A 49 -17.51 21.22 -16.69
N ARG A 50 -18.59 21.07 -15.91
CA ARG A 50 -19.25 22.22 -15.24
C ARG A 50 -18.32 22.94 -14.27
N HIS A 51 -17.49 22.21 -13.53
CA HIS A 51 -16.63 22.77 -12.48
C HIS A 51 -15.27 23.24 -13.00
N GLU A 52 -14.79 22.71 -14.13
CA GLU A 52 -13.58 23.21 -14.80
C GLU A 52 -13.84 24.57 -15.49
N ASN A 53 -15.01 24.72 -16.14
CA ASN A 53 -15.40 25.96 -16.83
C ASN A 53 -15.66 27.15 -15.91
N GLN A 54 -15.79 26.93 -14.59
CA GLN A 54 -15.96 28.02 -13.62
C GLN A 54 -14.65 28.69 -13.21
N LYS A 55 -13.48 28.13 -13.57
CA LYS A 55 -12.16 28.68 -13.22
C LYS A 55 -11.24 28.98 -14.41
N CYS A 56 -11.60 28.63 -15.65
CA CYS A 56 -10.75 28.84 -16.82
C CYS A 56 -11.49 29.52 -17.98
N PRO A 57 -10.99 30.65 -18.54
CA PRO A 57 -11.63 31.29 -19.68
C PRO A 57 -11.48 30.46 -20.97
N LYS A 58 -12.63 29.99 -21.48
CA LYS A 58 -12.93 29.48 -22.84
C LYS A 58 -11.73 29.28 -23.79
N ARG A 59 -11.36 28.01 -24.04
CA ARG A 59 -10.75 27.57 -25.32
C ARG A 59 -11.44 26.32 -25.86
N ARG A 60 -11.51 26.23 -27.19
CA ARG A 60 -12.17 25.16 -27.96
C ARG A 60 -11.44 23.81 -27.79
N PHE A 61 -12.25 22.76 -27.92
CA PHE A 61 -12.04 21.32 -27.70
C PHE A 61 -10.89 20.56 -28.41
N SER A 62 -9.76 21.17 -28.79
CA SER A 62 -8.74 20.42 -29.58
C SER A 62 -7.29 20.48 -29.10
N THR A 63 -7.01 21.02 -27.92
CA THR A 63 -5.68 20.95 -27.29
C THR A 63 -5.88 21.13 -25.79
N PHE A 64 -6.26 20.07 -25.08
CA PHE A 64 -6.32 20.10 -23.63
C PHE A 64 -4.98 19.62 -23.08
N ASP A 65 -4.21 20.57 -22.56
CA ASP A 65 -3.15 20.28 -21.59
C ASP A 65 -3.82 20.08 -20.22
N LEU A 66 -4.21 18.84 -19.92
CA LEU A 66 -4.83 18.43 -18.65
C LEU A 66 -3.81 18.28 -17.51
N SER A 67 -2.52 18.52 -17.76
CA SER A 67 -1.49 18.57 -16.71
C SER A 67 -1.78 19.67 -15.67
N ASN A 68 -2.60 20.66 -16.04
CA ASN A 68 -2.83 21.88 -15.26
C ASN A 68 -4.27 22.11 -14.78
N VAL A 69 -5.18 21.13 -14.85
CA VAL A 69 -6.46 21.26 -14.13
C VAL A 69 -6.22 21.04 -12.63
N SER A 70 -5.89 22.16 -11.99
CA SER A 70 -6.19 22.57 -10.61
C SER A 70 -6.42 21.42 -9.63
N CYS A 71 -5.35 21.03 -8.94
CA CYS A 71 -5.32 20.28 -7.69
C CYS A 71 -6.05 20.98 -6.52
N ASP A 72 -6.81 22.06 -6.79
CA ASP A 72 -7.55 22.79 -5.77
C ASP A 72 -8.64 21.91 -5.15
N ASN A 73 -8.58 21.80 -3.83
CA ASN A 73 -9.52 21.00 -3.05
C ASN A 73 -10.96 21.47 -3.21
N GLY A 74 -11.19 22.77 -3.47
CA GLY A 74 -12.54 23.31 -3.67
C GLY A 74 -13.24 22.70 -4.88
N SER A 75 -12.58 22.69 -6.04
CA SER A 75 -13.13 22.11 -7.27
C SER A 75 -13.34 20.59 -7.14
N ILE A 76 -12.39 19.88 -6.53
CA ILE A 76 -12.51 18.43 -6.30
C ILE A 76 -13.68 18.08 -5.38
N VAL A 77 -13.90 18.86 -4.32
CA VAL A 77 -15.05 18.67 -3.41
C VAL A 77 -16.38 18.93 -4.12
N ALA A 78 -16.43 19.90 -5.03
CA ALA A 78 -17.62 20.16 -5.83
C ALA A 78 -17.94 18.99 -6.78
N VAL A 79 -16.93 18.45 -7.46
CA VAL A 79 -17.07 17.24 -8.30
C VAL A 79 -17.60 16.06 -7.49
N ALA A 80 -17.05 15.83 -6.30
CA ALA A 80 -17.51 14.75 -5.43
C ALA A 80 -18.95 14.97 -4.96
N THR A 81 -19.29 16.19 -4.54
CA THR A 81 -20.64 16.56 -4.09
C THR A 81 -21.68 16.29 -5.17
N ASP A 82 -21.44 16.75 -6.41
CA ASP A 82 -22.37 16.54 -7.53
C ASP A 82 -22.48 15.06 -7.91
N PHE A 83 -21.34 14.34 -7.93
CA PHE A 83 -21.32 12.90 -8.19
C PHE A 83 -22.14 12.13 -7.15
N LEU A 84 -21.92 12.39 -5.86
CA LEU A 84 -22.63 11.72 -4.79
C LEU A 84 -24.11 12.13 -4.74
N ALA A 85 -24.45 13.40 -4.98
CA ALA A 85 -25.84 13.84 -5.03
C ALA A 85 -26.64 13.05 -6.09
N LYS A 86 -26.00 12.71 -7.21
CA LYS A 86 -26.63 11.94 -8.28
C LYS A 86 -26.68 10.44 -8.00
N PHE A 87 -25.60 9.86 -7.49
CA PHE A 87 -25.43 8.40 -7.47
C PHE A 87 -25.41 7.76 -6.08
N CYS A 88 -25.12 8.52 -5.02
CA CYS A 88 -24.97 8.06 -3.64
C CYS A 88 -25.42 9.14 -2.62
N PRO A 89 -26.68 9.62 -2.68
CA PRO A 89 -27.13 10.75 -1.86
C PRO A 89 -27.04 10.48 -0.35
N ASP A 90 -27.24 9.22 0.07
CA ASP A 90 -27.11 8.81 1.48
C ASP A 90 -25.69 9.06 2.01
N LEU A 91 -24.66 8.73 1.21
CA LEU A 91 -23.27 9.00 1.60
C LEU A 91 -23.03 10.51 1.70
N LEU A 92 -23.52 11.29 0.74
CA LEU A 92 -23.36 12.74 0.76
C LEU A 92 -23.96 13.35 2.05
N GLU A 93 -25.14 12.89 2.46
CA GLU A 93 -25.77 13.36 3.69
C GLU A 93 -24.93 13.01 4.94
N ILE A 94 -24.39 11.78 5.00
CA ILE A 94 -23.50 11.37 6.10
C ILE A 94 -22.26 12.26 6.16
N LEU A 95 -21.59 12.49 5.02
CA LEU A 95 -20.38 13.31 4.97
C LEU A 95 -20.67 14.77 5.32
N ALA A 96 -21.79 15.33 4.86
CA ALA A 96 -22.21 16.69 5.18
C ALA A 96 -22.51 16.88 6.67
N ARG A 97 -23.17 15.90 7.33
CA ARG A 97 -23.45 15.96 8.77
C ARG A 97 -22.18 15.93 9.63
N ASN A 98 -21.11 15.33 9.13
CA ASN A 98 -19.83 15.17 9.83
C ASN A 98 -18.77 16.19 9.39
N ASP A 99 -19.09 17.13 8.49
CA ASP A 99 -18.13 18.03 7.84
C ASP A 99 -16.91 17.29 7.25
N ASP A 100 -17.15 16.12 6.67
CA ASP A 100 -16.10 15.20 6.21
C ASP A 100 -15.58 15.57 4.81
N ARG A 101 -14.83 16.67 4.79
CA ARG A 101 -14.22 17.20 3.57
C ARG A 101 -13.19 16.26 2.96
N ASP A 102 -12.52 15.45 3.78
CA ASP A 102 -11.46 14.57 3.31
C ASP A 102 -12.00 13.44 2.41
N ARG A 103 -13.07 12.75 2.84
CA ARG A 103 -13.70 11.71 2.00
C ARG A 103 -14.21 12.29 0.69
N LEU A 104 -14.76 13.52 0.71
CA LEU A 104 -15.13 14.24 -0.51
C LEU A 104 -13.92 14.47 -1.43
N ILE A 105 -12.76 14.88 -0.90
CA ILE A 105 -11.54 15.05 -1.68
C ILE A 105 -11.10 13.73 -2.35
N LYS A 106 -11.08 12.62 -1.59
CA LYS A 106 -10.67 11.31 -2.10
C LYS A 106 -11.60 10.79 -3.19
N ILE A 107 -12.91 10.93 -2.98
CA ILE A 107 -13.93 10.54 -3.97
C ILE A 107 -13.78 11.40 -5.23
N GLY A 108 -13.70 12.73 -5.09
CA GLY A 108 -13.59 13.64 -6.24
C GLY A 108 -12.33 13.40 -7.07
N ARG A 109 -11.19 13.09 -6.42
CA ARG A 109 -9.96 12.69 -7.12
C ARG A 109 -10.12 11.40 -7.92
N THR A 110 -10.82 10.42 -7.36
CA THR A 110 -11.09 9.14 -8.03
C THR A 110 -12.00 9.34 -9.24
N VAL A 111 -13.07 10.13 -9.10
CA VAL A 111 -13.97 10.49 -10.22
C VAL A 111 -13.18 11.19 -11.33
N ASN A 112 -12.48 12.27 -10.99
CA ASN A 112 -11.71 13.06 -11.96
C ASN A 112 -10.64 12.22 -12.68
N SER A 113 -9.89 11.40 -11.93
CA SER A 113 -8.84 10.55 -12.52
C SER A 113 -9.40 9.46 -13.44
N SER A 114 -10.59 8.91 -13.14
CA SER A 114 -11.22 7.89 -13.99
C SER A 114 -11.75 8.46 -15.31
N LEU A 115 -12.12 9.73 -15.34
CA LEU A 115 -12.58 10.43 -16.55
C LEU A 115 -11.41 10.84 -17.45
N ARG A 116 -10.37 11.49 -16.90
CA ARG A 116 -9.24 12.02 -17.68
C ARG A 116 -8.48 10.98 -18.47
N TYR A 117 -8.22 9.82 -17.86
CA TYR A 117 -7.47 8.77 -18.52
C TYR A 117 -8.15 8.34 -19.84
N CYS A 118 -9.48 8.29 -19.86
CA CYS A 118 -10.21 7.89 -21.06
C CYS A 118 -10.21 8.96 -22.16
N GLU A 119 -10.23 10.24 -21.80
CA GLU A 119 -10.14 11.34 -22.77
C GLU A 119 -8.74 11.45 -23.40
N GLU A 120 -7.68 11.27 -22.61
CA GLU A 120 -6.29 11.38 -23.08
C GLU A 120 -5.84 10.17 -23.91
N VAL A 121 -6.33 8.96 -23.62
CA VAL A 121 -6.05 7.78 -24.44
C VAL A 121 -6.84 7.85 -25.75
N SER A 122 -8.12 8.23 -25.70
CA SER A 122 -8.97 8.33 -26.91
C SER A 122 -8.48 9.42 -27.88
N SER A 123 -7.93 10.54 -27.38
CA SER A 123 -7.36 11.59 -28.23
C SER A 123 -6.07 11.15 -28.94
N ARG A 124 -5.21 10.36 -28.28
CA ARG A 124 -3.97 9.85 -28.89
C ARG A 124 -4.21 8.80 -29.98
N GLU A 125 -5.28 8.00 -29.85
CA GLU A 125 -5.72 7.08 -30.91
C GLU A 125 -6.16 7.82 -32.18
N THR A 126 -6.76 9.01 -32.04
CA THR A 126 -7.15 9.85 -33.20
C THR A 126 -5.98 10.58 -33.87
N GLU A 127 -4.85 10.77 -33.17
CA GLU A 127 -3.65 11.43 -33.69
C GLU A 127 -2.63 10.46 -34.32
N GLY A 128 -2.98 9.17 -34.45
CA GLY A 128 -2.13 8.17 -35.10
C GLY A 128 -0.88 7.75 -34.29
N VAL A 129 -0.73 8.25 -33.06
CA VAL A 129 0.28 7.79 -32.11
C VAL A 129 -0.35 6.69 -31.26
N SER A 130 -0.35 5.47 -31.79
CA SER A 130 -0.79 4.33 -30.99
C SER A 130 0.17 4.11 -29.82
N PRO A 131 -0.32 3.90 -28.59
CA PRO A 131 0.51 3.30 -27.54
C PRO A 131 1.07 1.96 -28.04
N PRO A 132 2.17 1.44 -27.47
CA PRO A 132 2.74 0.17 -27.92
C PRO A 132 1.69 -0.93 -27.81
N ARG A 133 1.09 -1.28 -28.96
CA ARG A 133 0.03 -2.28 -29.07
C ARG A 133 0.60 -3.65 -28.70
N SER A 134 -0.08 -4.35 -27.81
CA SER A 134 0.11 -5.78 -27.58
C SER A 134 -0.33 -6.52 -28.84
N ASN A 135 0.60 -6.92 -29.70
CA ASN A 135 0.29 -7.88 -30.75
C ASN A 135 0.14 -9.27 -30.11
N GLY A 136 -1.07 -9.64 -29.70
CA GLY A 136 -1.35 -10.96 -29.13
C GLY A 136 -2.81 -11.23 -28.79
N THR A 137 -3.45 -12.01 -29.67
CA THR A 137 -4.70 -12.78 -29.52
C THR A 137 -6.04 -12.03 -29.44
N GLU A 138 -6.98 -12.47 -30.30
CA GLU A 138 -8.39 -12.11 -30.34
C GLU A 138 -9.04 -12.24 -28.95
N GLY A 139 -9.22 -11.10 -28.29
CA GLY A 139 -10.01 -10.92 -27.08
C GLY A 139 -10.62 -9.52 -27.16
N GLU A 140 -11.92 -9.42 -26.90
CA GLU A 140 -12.78 -8.25 -27.11
C GLU A 140 -12.09 -6.90 -26.81
N GLU A 141 -12.06 -6.00 -27.80
CA GLU A 141 -11.73 -4.59 -27.61
C GLU A 141 -12.77 -3.95 -26.68
N ILE A 142 -12.50 -3.94 -25.37
CA ILE A 142 -13.27 -3.15 -24.41
C ILE A 142 -12.82 -1.70 -24.61
N GLY A 143 -13.64 -0.89 -25.28
CA GLY A 143 -13.33 0.52 -25.53
C GLY A 143 -13.17 1.34 -24.24
N ASN A 144 -12.34 2.39 -24.28
CA ASN A 144 -12.03 3.26 -23.14
C ASN A 144 -13.28 3.80 -22.41
N GLU A 145 -14.36 4.11 -23.14
CA GLU A 145 -15.63 4.55 -22.56
C GLU A 145 -16.27 3.48 -21.65
N VAL A 146 -16.19 2.21 -22.04
CA VAL A 146 -16.72 1.07 -21.27
C VAL A 146 -15.88 0.85 -20.00
N GLU A 147 -14.57 1.07 -20.06
CA GLU A 147 -13.69 0.98 -18.89
C GLU A 147 -13.98 2.08 -17.87
N ALA A 148 -14.14 3.34 -18.28
CA ALA A 148 -14.48 4.41 -17.34
C ALA A 148 -15.89 4.27 -16.77
N ASP A 149 -16.88 3.89 -17.57
CA ASP A 149 -18.23 3.62 -17.06
C ASP A 149 -18.19 2.49 -16.00
N GLY A 150 -17.42 1.42 -16.26
CA GLY A 150 -17.16 0.36 -15.30
C GLY A 150 -16.46 0.85 -14.02
N ALA A 151 -15.45 1.69 -14.14
CA ALA A 151 -14.72 2.25 -13.00
C ALA A 151 -15.61 3.14 -12.12
N LEU A 152 -16.48 3.96 -12.73
CA LEU A 152 -17.42 4.80 -12.00
C LEU A 152 -18.52 3.98 -11.33
N ARG A 153 -19.04 2.92 -11.97
CA ARG A 153 -19.98 1.99 -11.33
C ARG A 153 -19.37 1.28 -10.13
N ARG A 154 -18.10 0.88 -10.22
CA ARG A 154 -17.36 0.32 -9.08
C ARG A 154 -17.25 1.33 -7.93
N LEU A 155 -16.88 2.58 -8.22
CA LEU A 155 -16.82 3.65 -7.21
C LEU A 155 -18.20 3.88 -6.54
N VAL A 156 -19.30 3.81 -7.29
CA VAL A 156 -20.66 3.89 -6.71
C VAL A 156 -20.90 2.76 -5.71
N LYS A 157 -20.52 1.51 -6.04
CA LYS A 157 -20.62 0.38 -5.10
C LYS A 157 -19.77 0.61 -3.84
N GLU A 158 -18.54 1.11 -4.00
CA GLU A 158 -17.65 1.47 -2.88
C GLU A 158 -18.29 2.54 -1.98
N CYS A 159 -18.83 3.61 -2.56
CA CYS A 159 -19.52 4.68 -1.82
C CYS A 159 -20.75 4.16 -1.06
N GLN A 160 -21.54 3.26 -1.65
CA GLN A 160 -22.66 2.62 -0.97
C GLN A 160 -22.22 1.72 0.19
N MET A 161 -21.09 1.02 0.05
CA MET A 161 -20.50 0.25 1.14
C MET A 161 -19.98 1.18 2.25
N LEU A 162 -19.31 2.27 1.88
CA LEU A 162 -18.81 3.25 2.83
C LEU A 162 -19.94 3.89 3.63
N ALA A 163 -21.06 4.24 3.01
CA ALA A 163 -22.25 4.74 3.72
C ALA A 163 -22.73 3.76 4.80
N LYS A 164 -22.71 2.45 4.51
CA LYS A 164 -23.05 1.40 5.49
C LYS A 164 -22.02 1.31 6.61
N ILE A 165 -20.73 1.41 6.30
CA ILE A 165 -19.65 1.37 7.30
C ILE A 165 -19.72 2.56 8.25
N LEU A 166 -20.01 3.77 7.73
CA LEU A 166 -20.06 5.00 8.53
C LEU A 166 -21.32 5.11 9.40
N THR A 167 -22.38 4.35 9.10
CA THR A 167 -23.65 4.41 9.85
C THR A 167 -23.82 3.32 10.89
N LYS A 168 -23.08 2.22 10.79
CA LYS A 168 -23.17 1.11 11.74
C LYS A 168 -21.81 0.44 11.93
N PRO A 169 -21.51 -0.02 13.16
CA PRO A 169 -20.34 -0.85 13.41
C PRO A 169 -20.32 -2.05 12.45
N THR A 170 -19.19 -2.22 11.78
CA THR A 170 -18.93 -3.29 10.82
C THR A 170 -17.66 -3.98 11.27
N LYS A 171 -17.57 -5.31 11.16
CA LYS A 171 -16.35 -6.02 11.56
C LYS A 171 -15.63 -6.54 10.33
N VAL A 172 -14.37 -6.13 10.16
CA VAL A 172 -13.47 -6.80 9.22
C VAL A 172 -13.31 -8.27 9.64
N PRO A 173 -13.03 -9.18 8.69
CA PRO A 173 -12.71 -10.56 9.01
C PRO A 173 -11.49 -10.67 9.93
N THR A 174 -11.44 -11.76 10.69
CA THR A 174 -10.33 -12.10 11.55
C THR A 174 -9.73 -13.46 11.16
N THR A 175 -8.52 -13.74 11.62
CA THR A 175 -7.82 -15.01 11.43
C THR A 175 -6.95 -15.34 12.63
N ARG A 176 -6.74 -16.63 12.92
CA ARG A 176 -5.79 -17.08 13.95
C ARG A 176 -4.37 -16.61 13.60
N PHE A 177 -3.72 -15.88 14.50
CA PHE A 177 -2.40 -15.29 14.27
C PHE A 177 -1.26 -16.24 14.68
N GLY A 178 -1.08 -17.30 13.88
CA GLY A 178 -0.09 -18.33 14.17
C GLY A 178 -0.24 -18.92 15.59
N ARG A 179 0.90 -19.25 16.21
CA ARG A 179 1.04 -19.84 17.55
C ARG A 179 0.65 -18.91 18.70
N THR A 180 0.37 -17.64 18.41
CA THR A 180 -0.14 -16.70 19.44
C THR A 180 -1.60 -16.99 19.79
N GLU A 181 -2.32 -17.72 18.93
CA GLU A 181 -3.77 -17.98 19.04
C GLU A 181 -4.66 -16.73 19.06
N ILE A 182 -4.11 -15.53 18.81
CA ILE A 182 -4.89 -14.29 18.74
C ILE A 182 -5.84 -14.35 17.54
N ASP A 183 -7.11 -14.02 17.76
CA ASP A 183 -8.08 -13.77 16.69
C ASP A 183 -7.82 -12.38 16.08
N MET A 184 -6.96 -12.34 15.08
CA MET A 184 -6.37 -11.12 14.54
C MET A 184 -7.20 -10.55 13.39
N PRO A 185 -7.62 -9.28 13.43
CA PRO A 185 -8.24 -8.64 12.27
C PRO A 185 -7.25 -8.62 11.09
N ILE A 186 -7.75 -8.91 9.88
CA ILE A 186 -6.90 -8.99 8.69
C ILE A 186 -6.36 -7.63 8.22
N VAL A 187 -6.82 -6.55 8.84
CA VAL A 187 -6.34 -5.16 8.71
C VAL A 187 -5.91 -4.65 10.08
N ASN A 188 -4.86 -3.82 10.12
CA ASN A 188 -4.33 -3.17 11.31
C ASN A 188 -4.16 -1.65 11.11
N VAL A 189 -4.29 -0.88 12.20
CA VAL A 189 -3.88 0.52 12.26
C VAL A 189 -2.38 0.63 12.58
N GLY A 190 -1.59 1.04 11.60
CA GLY A 190 -0.17 1.39 11.79
C GLY A 190 -0.03 2.87 12.17
N CYS A 191 0.58 3.14 13.33
CA CYS A 191 0.57 4.47 13.95
C CYS A 191 1.80 5.32 13.66
N MET A 192 2.70 4.91 12.74
CA MET A 192 3.88 5.71 12.35
C MET A 192 3.51 7.15 11.92
N ARG A 193 2.30 7.35 11.40
CA ARG A 193 1.80 8.66 10.96
C ARG A 193 1.07 9.45 12.06
N PHE A 194 0.88 8.92 13.26
CA PHE A 194 0.14 9.60 14.33
C PHE A 194 0.88 10.82 14.89
N GLN A 195 2.20 10.88 14.72
CA GLN A 195 3.02 12.01 15.15
C GLN A 195 2.56 13.37 14.58
N GLN A 196 2.68 14.42 15.40
CA GLN A 196 2.42 15.80 15.00
C GLN A 196 3.39 16.29 13.91
N SER A 197 4.65 15.88 13.98
CA SER A 197 5.67 16.23 12.98
C SER A 197 6.66 15.09 12.82
N TRP A 198 7.14 14.91 11.58
CA TRP A 198 8.31 14.09 11.31
C TRP A 198 9.54 14.82 11.82
N ASN A 199 9.97 14.55 13.05
CA ASN A 199 11.18 15.17 13.62
C ASN A 199 12.49 14.65 13.00
N ARG A 200 12.50 14.30 11.70
CA ARG A 200 13.66 13.82 10.93
C ARG A 200 14.71 14.90 10.62
N GLY A 201 14.82 15.94 11.45
CA GLY A 201 15.66 17.12 11.18
C GLY A 201 16.01 17.98 12.39
N GLY A 202 15.98 17.44 13.61
CA GLY A 202 16.45 18.17 14.80
C GLY A 202 15.43 19.06 15.50
N GLY A 203 14.14 18.94 15.19
CA GLY A 203 13.07 19.55 15.99
C GLY A 203 13.00 18.95 17.40
N VAL A 204 12.58 19.73 18.40
CA VAL A 204 12.41 19.26 19.78
C VAL A 204 11.36 18.14 19.80
N PRO A 205 11.70 16.92 20.27
CA PRO A 205 10.72 15.85 20.36
C PRO A 205 9.54 16.24 21.23
N VAL A 206 8.32 15.94 20.77
CA VAL A 206 7.11 16.06 21.60
C VAL A 206 7.13 14.94 22.63
N LYS A 207 7.23 15.30 23.90
CA LYS A 207 7.42 14.37 25.04
C LYS A 207 6.30 14.44 26.07
N SER A 208 5.41 15.43 25.98
CA SER A 208 4.34 15.63 26.95
C SER A 208 3.05 16.15 26.30
N ALA A 209 1.93 15.95 27.00
CA ALA A 209 0.60 16.26 26.47
C ALA A 209 0.39 17.76 26.19
N ASP A 210 1.05 18.64 26.95
CA ASP A 210 0.98 20.11 26.78
C ASP A 210 1.64 20.61 25.48
N GLN A 211 2.47 19.78 24.85
CA GLN A 211 3.14 20.09 23.58
C GLN A 211 2.34 19.63 22.35
N LEU A 212 1.27 18.85 22.56
CA LEU A 212 0.43 18.33 21.49
C LEU A 212 -0.62 19.37 21.07
N ALA A 213 -0.74 19.58 19.76
CA ALA A 213 -1.83 20.33 19.18
C ALA A 213 -3.15 19.57 19.42
N LYS A 214 -4.17 20.26 19.93
CA LYS A 214 -5.45 19.65 20.37
C LYS A 214 -6.18 18.95 19.24
N ASP A 215 -6.15 19.57 18.06
CA ASP A 215 -6.71 19.09 16.81
C ASP A 215 -5.98 17.83 16.32
N CYS A 216 -4.64 17.79 16.41
CA CYS A 216 -3.84 16.61 16.09
C CYS A 216 -4.20 15.43 17.01
N GLN A 217 -4.32 15.68 18.32
CA GLN A 217 -4.71 14.65 19.28
C GLN A 217 -6.16 14.17 19.07
N SER A 218 -7.08 15.09 18.75
CA SER A 218 -8.49 14.74 18.46
C SER A 218 -8.58 13.84 17.23
N ASN A 219 -7.81 14.13 16.18
CA ASN A 219 -7.73 13.29 14.99
C ASN A 219 -7.22 11.86 15.31
N VAL A 220 -6.27 11.70 16.25
CA VAL A 220 -5.86 10.35 16.70
C VAL A 220 -7.03 9.60 17.35
N VAL A 221 -7.82 10.27 18.19
CA VAL A 221 -9.03 9.70 18.78
C VAL A 221 -10.03 9.30 17.69
N ASP A 222 -10.24 10.15 16.68
CA ASP A 222 -11.16 9.87 15.58
C ASP A 222 -10.71 8.68 14.71
N ILE A 223 -9.41 8.55 14.46
CA ILE A 223 -8.84 7.38 13.76
C ILE A 223 -9.12 6.10 14.55
N LEU A 224 -8.85 6.11 15.86
CA LEU A 224 -9.08 4.94 16.70
C LEU A 224 -10.57 4.60 16.82
N LYS A 225 -11.46 5.59 16.97
CA LYS A 225 -12.92 5.37 16.97
C LYS A 225 -13.39 4.74 15.66
N HIS A 226 -12.94 5.27 14.53
CA HIS A 226 -13.26 4.72 13.20
C HIS A 226 -12.74 3.30 13.03
N ALA A 227 -11.49 3.04 13.40
CA ALA A 227 -10.88 1.72 13.34
C ALA A 227 -11.64 0.68 14.16
N ILE A 228 -11.93 0.99 15.44
CA ILE A 228 -12.67 0.11 16.34
C ILE A 228 -14.08 -0.16 15.83
N ASN A 229 -14.78 0.87 15.32
CA ASN A 229 -16.11 0.71 14.70
C ASN A 229 -16.07 -0.18 13.43
N CYS A 230 -14.92 -0.26 12.77
CA CYS A 230 -14.66 -1.16 11.63
C CYS A 230 -14.14 -2.56 12.06
N GLY A 231 -14.02 -2.83 13.36
CA GLY A 231 -13.45 -4.08 13.88
C GLY A 231 -11.93 -4.20 13.65
N VAL A 232 -11.26 -3.10 13.29
CA VAL A 232 -9.81 -3.01 13.17
C VAL A 232 -9.23 -2.75 14.56
N THR A 233 -9.15 -3.81 15.37
CA THR A 233 -8.80 -3.73 16.81
C THR A 233 -7.31 -3.92 17.10
N HIS A 234 -6.50 -4.27 16.09
CA HIS A 234 -5.04 -4.26 16.21
C HIS A 234 -4.53 -2.83 16.00
N ILE A 235 -3.86 -2.27 17.02
CA ILE A 235 -3.23 -0.95 17.02
C ILE A 235 -1.72 -1.14 17.18
N GLU A 236 -0.96 -0.66 16.20
CA GLU A 236 0.48 -0.88 16.13
C GLU A 236 1.26 0.43 16.23
N THR A 237 2.16 0.51 17.20
CA THR A 237 3.08 1.63 17.39
C THR A 237 4.51 1.16 17.65
N ALA A 238 5.41 2.10 17.91
CA ALA A 238 6.77 1.85 18.35
C ALA A 238 7.33 3.05 19.10
N GLN A 239 8.31 2.82 19.97
CA GLN A 239 9.08 3.87 20.65
C GLN A 239 9.71 4.88 19.68
N MET A 240 10.10 4.42 18.49
CA MET A 240 10.75 5.26 17.48
C MET A 240 9.77 6.05 16.59
N TYR A 241 8.45 5.95 16.81
CA TYR A 241 7.43 6.63 15.99
C TYR A 241 7.08 8.02 16.53
N GLY A 242 8.11 8.84 16.78
CA GLY A 242 7.91 10.21 17.29
C GLY A 242 7.07 10.21 18.58
N CYS A 243 5.97 10.97 18.60
CA CYS A 243 5.03 11.04 19.73
C CYS A 243 3.86 10.03 19.66
N SER A 244 3.94 9.01 18.78
CA SER A 244 2.85 8.05 18.56
C SER A 244 2.40 7.35 19.86
N GLU A 245 3.32 6.78 20.66
CA GLU A 245 2.95 6.10 21.91
C GLU A 245 2.27 7.03 22.92
N LEU A 246 2.76 8.27 23.04
CA LEU A 246 2.14 9.29 23.89
C LEU A 246 0.70 9.60 23.45
N GLN A 247 0.50 9.84 22.16
CA GLN A 247 -0.82 10.18 21.61
C GLN A 247 -1.79 9.00 21.73
N ILE A 248 -1.32 7.77 21.52
CA ILE A 248 -2.11 6.56 21.69
C ILE A 248 -2.49 6.37 23.16
N GLY A 249 -1.54 6.52 24.10
CA GLY A 249 -1.85 6.38 25.54
C GLY A 249 -2.93 7.37 26.00
N LEU A 250 -2.84 8.62 25.56
CA LEU A 250 -3.86 9.65 25.83
C LEU A 250 -5.21 9.31 25.20
N ALA A 251 -5.21 8.84 23.95
CA ALA A 251 -6.44 8.47 23.24
C ALA A 251 -7.09 7.23 23.85
N LEU A 252 -6.32 6.19 24.19
CA LEU A 252 -6.83 4.98 24.84
C LEU A 252 -7.45 5.30 26.20
N LYS A 253 -6.79 6.14 27.02
CA LYS A 253 -7.36 6.60 28.29
C LYS A 253 -8.73 7.24 28.07
N GLN A 254 -8.84 8.16 27.12
CA GLN A 254 -10.11 8.80 26.79
C GLN A 254 -11.17 7.79 26.36
N LEU A 255 -10.83 6.86 25.46
CA LEU A 255 -11.77 5.84 24.97
C LEU A 255 -12.25 4.89 26.07
N PHE A 256 -11.38 4.56 27.01
CA PHE A 256 -11.73 3.73 28.17
C PHE A 256 -12.60 4.50 29.16
N ASP A 257 -12.27 5.76 29.46
CA ASP A 257 -13.07 6.62 30.35
C ASP A 257 -14.47 6.90 29.78
N GLU A 258 -14.59 7.05 28.46
CA GLU A 258 -15.86 7.21 27.73
C GLU A 258 -16.67 5.90 27.64
N GLY A 259 -16.09 4.75 28.01
CA GLY A 259 -16.70 3.45 27.86
C GLY A 259 -16.88 3.03 26.39
N PHE A 260 -16.13 3.63 25.47
CA PHE A 260 -16.21 3.35 24.03
C PHE A 260 -15.66 1.96 23.70
N CYS A 261 -14.59 1.55 24.39
CA CYS A 261 -14.03 0.21 24.34
C CYS A 261 -13.38 -0.14 25.70
N ARG A 262 -13.05 -1.40 25.90
CA ARG A 262 -12.25 -1.87 27.03
C ARG A 262 -10.87 -2.29 26.56
N ARG A 263 -9.90 -2.36 27.48
CA ARG A 263 -8.54 -2.84 27.18
C ARG A 263 -8.53 -4.19 26.47
N ASP A 264 -9.38 -5.12 26.91
CA ASP A 264 -9.45 -6.48 26.37
C ASP A 264 -10.13 -6.57 25.00
N ASP A 265 -10.73 -5.48 24.52
CA ASP A 265 -11.32 -5.42 23.17
C ASP A 265 -10.25 -5.08 22.10
N LEU A 266 -9.01 -4.77 22.51
CA LEU A 266 -7.94 -4.27 21.65
C LEU A 266 -6.71 -5.18 21.68
N ILE A 267 -6.02 -5.26 20.53
CA ILE A 267 -4.70 -5.87 20.41
C ILE A 267 -3.69 -4.74 20.26
N ILE A 268 -2.88 -4.50 21.29
CA ILE A 268 -1.88 -3.42 21.30
C ILE A 268 -0.50 -3.97 21.03
N GLN A 269 0.17 -3.43 20.02
CA GLN A 269 1.55 -3.74 19.68
C GLN A 269 2.46 -2.53 19.84
N THR A 270 3.61 -2.69 20.52
CA THR A 270 4.73 -1.74 20.47
C THR A 270 6.06 -2.40 20.10
N LYS A 271 7.12 -1.59 19.91
CA LYS A 271 8.47 -2.04 19.52
C LYS A 271 9.56 -1.19 20.16
N GLY A 272 10.56 -1.87 20.72
CA GLY A 272 11.79 -1.26 21.22
C GLY A 272 13.01 -1.63 20.38
N ALA A 273 13.86 -0.65 20.09
CA ALA A 273 15.12 -0.85 19.38
C ALA A 273 16.23 -1.36 20.32
N VAL A 274 17.22 -2.02 19.75
CA VAL A 274 18.45 -2.44 20.44
C VAL A 274 19.67 -1.92 19.69
N GLY A 275 20.76 -1.66 20.42
CA GLY A 275 22.04 -1.20 19.86
C GLY A 275 23.23 -1.74 20.66
N SER A 276 24.44 -1.41 20.21
CA SER A 276 25.70 -1.96 20.75
C SER A 276 25.97 -1.67 22.24
N GLY A 277 25.26 -0.73 22.85
CA GLY A 277 25.32 -0.42 24.28
C GLY A 277 24.11 -0.90 25.09
N THR A 278 23.16 -1.61 24.46
CA THR A 278 21.95 -2.08 25.13
C THR A 278 22.29 -3.25 26.05
N THR A 279 22.00 -3.11 27.33
CA THR A 279 22.10 -4.18 28.33
C THR A 279 20.73 -4.80 28.57
N LYS A 280 20.69 -6.04 29.09
CA LYS A 280 19.43 -6.70 29.48
C LYS A 280 18.57 -5.81 30.40
N THR A 281 19.19 -5.19 31.41
CA THR A 281 18.52 -4.28 32.35
C THR A 281 17.99 -3.02 31.67
N SER A 282 18.81 -2.33 30.87
CA SER A 282 18.35 -1.11 30.19
C SER A 282 17.27 -1.39 29.16
N TYR A 283 17.31 -2.55 28.50
CA TYR A 283 16.26 -2.97 27.58
C TYR A 283 14.94 -3.21 28.30
N LYS A 284 14.96 -3.97 29.41
CA LYS A 284 13.76 -4.21 30.23
C LYS A 284 13.15 -2.90 30.74
N SER A 285 13.98 -2.00 31.29
CA SER A 285 13.52 -0.68 31.75
C SER A 285 12.89 0.13 30.61
N SER A 286 13.49 0.14 29.42
CA SER A 286 12.93 0.84 28.26
C SER A 286 11.58 0.28 27.81
N ILE A 287 11.30 -1.00 28.01
CA ILE A 287 9.99 -1.61 27.69
C ILE A 287 8.95 -1.21 28.72
N LEU A 288 9.32 -1.20 30.01
CA LEU A 288 8.44 -0.73 31.08
C LEU A 288 8.10 0.76 30.94
N GLU A 289 9.03 1.58 30.46
CA GLU A 289 8.80 2.99 30.13
C GLU A 289 7.79 3.16 28.99
N GLN A 290 7.87 2.34 27.93
CA GLN A 290 6.87 2.33 26.83
C GLN A 290 5.48 1.98 27.38
N LEU A 291 5.37 0.95 28.21
CA LEU A 291 4.10 0.57 28.86
C LEU A 291 3.53 1.71 29.72
N HIS A 292 4.39 2.40 30.48
CA HIS A 292 4.01 3.56 31.26
C HIS A 292 3.52 4.71 30.36
N GLY A 293 4.23 5.01 29.27
CA GLY A 293 3.85 6.04 28.30
C GLY A 293 2.52 5.75 27.60
N LEU A 294 2.24 4.48 27.32
CA LEU A 294 0.96 4.01 26.81
C LEU A 294 -0.16 3.99 27.87
N GLY A 295 0.19 4.08 29.15
CA GLY A 295 -0.76 3.93 30.26
C GLY A 295 -1.31 2.51 30.39
N LEU A 296 -0.53 1.49 30.02
CA LEU A 296 -0.95 0.09 29.98
C LEU A 296 -0.14 -0.79 30.94
N GLU A 297 -0.80 -1.75 31.57
CA GLU A 297 -0.12 -2.77 32.36
C GLU A 297 0.59 -3.81 31.48
N TYR A 298 0.03 -4.11 30.31
CA TYR A 298 0.56 -5.07 29.36
C TYR A 298 0.28 -4.70 27.89
N VAL A 299 1.11 -5.23 26.99
CA VAL A 299 0.86 -5.28 25.54
C VAL A 299 0.66 -6.70 25.06
N ASP A 300 -0.18 -6.87 24.05
CA ASP A 300 -0.48 -8.17 23.44
C ASP A 300 0.71 -8.68 22.61
N LEU A 301 1.38 -7.73 21.95
CA LEU A 301 2.47 -7.97 21.02
C LEU A 301 3.62 -7.00 21.32
N PHE A 302 4.84 -7.50 21.52
CA PHE A 302 6.04 -6.68 21.58
C PHE A 302 7.07 -7.19 20.57
N ALA A 303 7.56 -6.30 19.71
CA ALA A 303 8.59 -6.67 18.73
C ALA A 303 9.94 -6.02 19.01
N VAL A 304 11.02 -6.78 18.81
CA VAL A 304 12.35 -6.19 18.61
C VAL A 304 12.32 -5.35 17.34
N HIS A 305 12.60 -4.04 17.47
CA HIS A 305 12.54 -3.11 16.34
C HIS A 305 13.85 -3.13 15.55
N GLY A 306 13.78 -3.48 14.26
CA GLY A 306 14.89 -3.33 13.33
C GLY A 306 15.94 -4.43 13.43
N LEU A 307 15.51 -5.69 13.52
CA LEU A 307 16.40 -6.86 13.38
C LEU A 307 16.87 -6.95 11.92
N ASN A 308 17.82 -6.08 11.55
CA ASN A 308 18.21 -5.82 10.16
C ASN A 308 19.58 -6.37 9.80
N THR A 309 20.46 -6.61 10.78
CA THR A 309 21.86 -6.99 10.56
C THR A 309 22.24 -8.21 11.42
N GLN A 310 23.35 -8.86 11.05
CA GLN A 310 23.92 -9.95 11.85
C GLN A 310 24.26 -9.47 13.26
N ASP A 311 24.84 -8.28 13.41
CA ASP A 311 25.16 -7.72 14.73
C ASP A 311 23.92 -7.50 15.60
N THR A 312 22.81 -7.02 15.04
CA THR A 312 21.56 -6.91 15.81
C THR A 312 21.07 -8.29 16.24
N TYR A 313 21.21 -9.30 15.39
CA TYR A 313 20.93 -10.69 15.77
C TYR A 313 21.87 -11.15 16.90
N ASP A 314 23.17 -10.93 16.79
CA ASP A 314 24.17 -11.36 17.78
C ASP A 314 23.97 -10.64 19.13
N LEU A 315 23.55 -9.38 19.13
CA LEU A 315 23.16 -8.66 20.35
C LEU A 315 21.98 -9.32 21.07
N LEU A 316 21.04 -9.90 20.33
CA LEU A 316 19.86 -10.55 20.92
C LEU A 316 20.19 -11.91 21.54
N PHE A 317 21.12 -12.66 20.94
CA PHE A 317 21.35 -14.07 21.27
C PHE A 317 22.75 -14.38 21.83
N GLU A 318 23.78 -13.64 21.46
CA GLU A 318 25.20 -13.99 21.64
C GLU A 318 25.92 -13.02 22.62
N GLN A 319 25.37 -12.84 23.83
CA GLN A 319 25.98 -12.02 24.92
C GLN A 319 26.45 -12.85 26.15
N GLY A 320 26.56 -14.18 26.01
CA GLY A 320 26.84 -15.11 27.11
C GLY A 320 25.58 -15.49 27.90
N GLU A 321 25.65 -16.62 28.63
CA GLU A 321 24.53 -17.11 29.46
C GLU A 321 24.10 -16.05 30.50
N GLY A 322 22.81 -15.72 30.54
CA GLY A 322 22.22 -14.81 31.53
C GLY A 322 22.19 -13.31 31.18
N ASN A 323 22.80 -12.90 30.06
CA ASN A 323 22.91 -11.48 29.66
C ASN A 323 22.42 -11.15 28.25
N ASN A 324 21.90 -12.13 27.50
CA ASN A 324 21.32 -11.88 26.19
C ASN A 324 19.98 -11.11 26.30
N LEU A 325 19.64 -10.36 25.26
CA LEU A 325 18.46 -9.48 25.30
C LEU A 325 17.15 -10.24 25.09
N ILE A 326 17.19 -11.44 24.48
CA ILE A 326 16.00 -12.28 24.32
C ILE A 326 15.44 -12.75 25.67
N GLU A 327 16.31 -13.04 26.66
CA GLU A 327 15.89 -13.37 28.02
C GLU A 327 15.11 -12.24 28.71
N ALA A 328 15.42 -10.97 28.44
CA ALA A 328 14.63 -9.85 28.98
C ALA A 328 13.17 -9.91 28.51
N LEU A 329 12.94 -10.30 27.26
CA LEU A 329 11.60 -10.46 26.69
C LEU A 329 10.89 -11.68 27.29
N GLN A 330 11.62 -12.78 27.53
CA GLN A 330 11.08 -13.96 28.22
C GLN A 330 10.68 -13.66 29.66
N GLU A 331 11.49 -12.88 30.40
CA GLU A 331 11.16 -12.42 31.75
C GLU A 331 9.91 -11.55 31.75
N LEU A 332 9.83 -10.54 30.86
CA LEU A 332 8.65 -9.68 30.75
C LEU A 332 7.39 -10.46 30.33
N ARG A 333 7.58 -11.54 29.57
CA ARG A 333 6.51 -12.48 29.23
C ARG A 333 6.03 -13.27 30.44
N ALA A 334 6.96 -13.81 31.23
CA ALA A 334 6.65 -14.50 32.48
C ALA A 334 5.98 -13.59 33.52
N GLU A 335 6.36 -12.31 33.56
CA GLU A 335 5.72 -11.26 34.37
C GLU A 335 4.36 -10.81 33.83
N GLY A 336 3.95 -11.28 32.65
CA GLY A 336 2.67 -10.95 32.02
C GLY A 336 2.59 -9.55 31.42
N ARG A 337 3.72 -8.81 31.37
CA ARG A 337 3.85 -7.45 30.81
C ARG A 337 3.82 -7.45 29.28
N VAL A 338 4.26 -8.55 28.66
CA VAL A 338 4.23 -8.81 27.23
C VAL A 338 3.56 -10.16 27.00
N LYS A 339 2.53 -10.27 26.17
CA LYS A 339 1.88 -11.58 25.93
C LYS A 339 2.61 -12.40 24.87
N ASN A 340 2.99 -11.78 23.76
CA ASN A 340 3.71 -12.42 22.66
C ASN A 340 4.90 -11.57 22.20
N VAL A 341 5.97 -12.24 21.81
CA VAL A 341 7.26 -11.65 21.44
C VAL A 341 7.48 -11.87 19.96
N GLY A 342 7.81 -10.81 19.23
CA GLY A 342 8.11 -10.88 17.80
C GLY A 342 9.34 -10.05 17.44
N PHE A 343 9.55 -9.88 16.13
CA PHE A 343 10.54 -8.95 15.62
C PHE A 343 10.01 -8.22 14.38
N SER A 344 10.54 -7.02 14.15
CA SER A 344 10.25 -6.20 12.97
C SER A 344 11.52 -5.94 12.21
N THR A 345 11.48 -6.04 10.88
CA THR A 345 12.70 -6.07 10.08
C THR A 345 12.57 -5.36 8.74
N HIS A 346 13.68 -4.75 8.33
CA HIS A 346 13.99 -4.27 6.98
C HIS A 346 15.18 -5.04 6.40
N GLY A 347 15.73 -6.00 7.14
CA GLY A 347 16.96 -6.71 6.83
C GLY A 347 16.89 -7.58 5.58
N PRO A 348 18.04 -8.13 5.16
CA PRO A 348 18.13 -9.07 4.06
C PRO A 348 17.51 -10.42 4.44
N ALA A 349 17.09 -11.20 3.45
CA ALA A 349 16.28 -12.40 3.64
C ALA A 349 16.95 -13.43 4.56
N HIS A 350 18.26 -13.66 4.41
CA HIS A 350 19.00 -14.62 5.22
C HIS A 350 19.05 -14.28 6.73
N VAL A 351 19.07 -12.99 7.11
CA VAL A 351 19.04 -12.58 8.53
C VAL A 351 17.66 -12.88 9.12
N ILE A 352 16.61 -12.62 8.34
CA ILE A 352 15.22 -12.89 8.72
C ILE A 352 15.01 -14.40 8.88
N LYS A 353 15.53 -15.19 7.94
CA LYS A 353 15.53 -16.66 8.00
C LYS A 353 16.19 -17.16 9.28
N LYS A 354 17.41 -16.69 9.59
CA LYS A 354 18.13 -17.04 10.82
C LYS A 354 17.29 -16.73 12.07
N ALA A 355 16.64 -15.56 12.12
CA ALA A 355 15.77 -15.18 13.23
C ALA A 355 14.54 -16.10 13.36
N ILE A 356 13.88 -16.46 12.26
CA ILE A 356 12.75 -17.41 12.24
C ILE A 356 13.18 -18.79 12.74
N GLU A 357 14.37 -19.25 12.34
CA GLU A 357 14.91 -20.57 12.70
C GLU A 357 15.28 -20.73 14.17
N THR A 358 15.38 -19.62 14.93
CA THR A 358 15.62 -19.66 16.38
C THR A 358 14.43 -20.18 17.19
N ASP A 359 13.23 -20.19 16.60
CA ASP A 359 11.96 -20.49 17.29
C ASP A 359 11.70 -19.64 18.55
N SER A 360 12.42 -18.52 18.71
CA SER A 360 12.32 -17.62 19.88
C SER A 360 11.24 -16.55 19.77
N PHE A 361 10.58 -16.45 18.61
CA PHE A 361 9.57 -15.44 18.29
C PHE A 361 8.24 -16.09 17.90
N ASP A 362 7.12 -15.48 18.30
CA ASP A 362 5.78 -15.92 17.96
C ASP A 362 5.25 -15.32 16.66
N TYR A 363 5.79 -14.16 16.25
CA TYR A 363 5.35 -13.43 15.05
C TYR A 363 6.44 -12.52 14.46
N VAL A 364 6.26 -12.09 13.21
CA VAL A 364 7.15 -11.15 12.50
C VAL A 364 6.38 -10.05 11.78
N ASN A 365 6.96 -8.85 11.81
CA ASN A 365 6.55 -7.71 11.00
C ASN A 365 7.48 -7.61 9.78
N LEU A 366 6.93 -7.87 8.59
CA LEU A 366 7.71 -8.10 7.38
C LEU A 366 7.23 -7.21 6.22
N HIS A 367 8.15 -6.82 5.34
CA HIS A 367 7.79 -6.20 4.05
C HIS A 367 7.50 -7.28 3.02
N TYR A 368 6.30 -7.30 2.44
CA TYR A 368 5.91 -8.25 1.39
C TYR A 368 4.83 -7.64 0.49
N HIS A 369 4.98 -7.73 -0.83
CA HIS A 369 4.02 -7.16 -1.79
C HIS A 369 4.21 -7.68 -3.23
N PHE A 370 3.20 -7.49 -4.09
CA PHE A 370 3.16 -8.02 -5.46
C PHE A 370 4.18 -7.42 -6.44
N MET A 371 4.73 -6.23 -6.14
CA MET A 371 5.73 -5.58 -7.01
C MET A 371 7.12 -6.25 -6.96
N GLY A 372 7.25 -7.36 -6.23
CA GLY A 372 8.45 -8.19 -6.20
C GLY A 372 8.36 -9.14 -5.02
N GLY A 373 7.94 -10.39 -5.24
CA GLY A 373 7.87 -11.41 -4.18
C GLY A 373 9.20 -11.65 -3.47
N GLY A 374 10.33 -11.37 -4.14
CA GLY A 374 11.68 -11.38 -3.56
C GLY A 374 12.13 -10.06 -2.92
N TYR A 375 11.29 -9.03 -2.80
CA TYR A 375 11.71 -7.73 -2.26
C TYR A 375 12.03 -7.82 -0.76
N THR A 376 13.21 -7.30 -0.40
CA THR A 376 13.57 -6.93 0.97
C THR A 376 13.97 -5.45 0.97
N SER A 377 13.76 -4.74 2.08
CA SER A 377 14.09 -3.31 2.14
C SER A 377 15.59 -3.04 2.04
N ALA A 378 16.43 -3.95 2.54
CA ALA A 378 17.89 -3.87 2.47
C ALA A 378 18.49 -4.51 1.20
N GLY A 379 17.66 -5.04 0.29
CA GLY A 379 18.10 -5.92 -0.80
C GLY A 379 18.49 -7.31 -0.32
N ASP A 380 18.55 -8.27 -1.26
CA ASP A 380 18.84 -9.67 -0.94
C ASP A 380 20.20 -10.10 -1.50
N GLY A 381 21.04 -10.69 -0.65
CA GLY A 381 22.45 -10.97 -0.95
C GLY A 381 22.80 -12.45 -0.93
N ASP A 382 21.82 -13.35 -1.05
CA ASP A 382 22.08 -14.80 -0.95
C ASP A 382 22.03 -15.57 -2.27
N HIS A 383 21.93 -14.86 -3.41
CA HIS A 383 21.83 -15.41 -4.77
C HIS A 383 20.61 -16.33 -5.03
N THR A 384 19.74 -16.55 -4.04
CA THR A 384 18.57 -17.44 -4.17
C THR A 384 17.31 -16.69 -4.61
N PHE A 385 17.27 -15.37 -4.46
CA PHE A 385 16.18 -14.47 -4.87
C PHE A 385 14.81 -14.75 -4.25
N GLU A 386 14.68 -15.77 -3.41
CA GLU A 386 13.40 -16.05 -2.77
C GLU A 386 13.00 -14.95 -1.78
N GLY A 387 13.93 -14.04 -1.44
CA GLY A 387 13.67 -12.80 -0.71
C GLY A 387 12.79 -13.01 0.51
N ASN A 388 11.71 -12.24 0.62
CA ASN A 388 10.76 -12.44 1.71
C ASN A 388 9.70 -13.51 1.42
N GLN A 389 9.55 -14.03 0.20
CA GLN A 389 8.62 -15.11 -0.09
C GLN A 389 9.00 -16.39 0.65
N GLU A 390 10.29 -16.74 0.69
CA GLU A 390 10.78 -17.89 1.45
C GLU A 390 10.63 -17.69 2.96
N ASN A 391 10.88 -16.48 3.45
CA ASN A 391 10.63 -16.15 4.86
C ASN A 391 9.15 -16.24 5.24
N VAL A 392 8.25 -15.87 4.32
CA VAL A 392 6.80 -16.06 4.49
C VAL A 392 6.48 -17.56 4.57
N ARG A 393 6.99 -18.39 3.64
CA ARG A 393 6.83 -19.85 3.68
C ARG A 393 7.31 -20.42 5.02
N LEU A 394 8.53 -20.09 5.39
CA LEU A 394 9.19 -20.61 6.58
C LEU A 394 8.47 -20.21 7.87
N ALA A 395 7.99 -18.97 7.96
CA ALA A 395 7.16 -18.51 9.07
C ALA A 395 5.84 -19.28 9.14
N ARG A 396 5.21 -19.62 8.00
CA ARG A 396 3.98 -20.44 8.00
C ARG A 396 4.24 -21.86 8.46
N GLU A 397 5.34 -22.48 8.05
CA GLU A 397 5.72 -23.83 8.49
C GLU A 397 5.96 -23.92 9.99
N ARG A 398 6.46 -22.83 10.59
CA ARG A 398 6.63 -22.68 12.03
C ARG A 398 5.39 -22.16 12.75
N ASP A 399 4.26 -22.05 12.08
CA ASP A 399 3.04 -21.46 12.63
C ASP A 399 3.28 -20.08 13.29
N MET A 400 4.10 -19.25 12.67
CA MET A 400 4.43 -17.92 13.17
C MET A 400 3.40 -16.89 12.65
N GLY A 401 3.04 -15.92 13.48
CA GLY A 401 2.22 -14.79 13.06
C GLY A 401 2.92 -13.96 11.98
N LEU A 402 2.20 -13.58 10.93
CA LEU A 402 2.71 -12.79 9.80
C LEU A 402 1.94 -11.49 9.69
N PHE A 403 2.59 -10.39 10.04
CA PHE A 403 2.06 -9.05 9.91
C PHE A 403 2.85 -8.29 8.85
N ILE A 404 2.17 -7.88 7.78
CA ILE A 404 2.81 -7.18 6.66
C ILE A 404 2.80 -5.67 6.91
N ILE A 405 3.99 -5.08 7.04
CA ILE A 405 4.20 -3.65 7.24
C ILE A 405 4.46 -2.93 5.92
N SER A 406 4.02 -1.67 5.86
CA SER A 406 4.13 -0.79 4.70
C SER A 406 3.70 -1.39 3.34
N PRO A 407 2.63 -2.22 3.26
CA PRO A 407 2.24 -2.89 2.01
C PRO A 407 1.89 -1.89 0.90
N PHE A 408 1.47 -0.68 1.24
CA PHE A 408 1.06 0.35 0.27
C PHE A 408 2.17 1.34 -0.06
N ASP A 409 2.94 1.81 0.92
CA ASP A 409 4.04 2.77 0.70
C ASP A 409 5.20 2.10 -0.04
N LYS A 410 5.67 0.96 0.49
CA LYS A 410 6.76 0.20 -0.12
C LYS A 410 6.31 -0.69 -1.27
N GLY A 411 5.02 -1.02 -1.36
CA GLY A 411 4.43 -1.69 -2.51
C GLY A 411 4.06 -0.76 -3.66
N GLY A 412 4.82 0.32 -3.88
CA GLY A 412 4.63 1.19 -5.04
C GLY A 412 3.73 2.41 -4.84
N ARG A 413 3.61 2.92 -3.60
CA ARG A 413 2.73 4.06 -3.25
C ARG A 413 1.29 3.87 -3.78
N LEU A 414 0.61 2.79 -3.41
CA LEU A 414 -0.72 2.45 -3.94
C LEU A 414 -1.83 3.50 -3.65
N TYR A 415 -1.59 4.41 -2.71
CA TYR A 415 -2.43 5.59 -2.45
C TYR A 415 -2.20 6.75 -3.43
N ALA A 416 -1.18 6.65 -4.27
CA ALA A 416 -0.81 7.57 -5.32
C ALA A 416 -0.31 6.80 -6.55
N PRO A 417 -1.17 5.93 -7.13
CA PRO A 417 -0.76 5.03 -8.21
C PRO A 417 -0.51 5.81 -9.51
N SER A 418 0.24 5.20 -10.42
CA SER A 418 0.39 5.68 -11.79
C SER A 418 -0.90 5.46 -12.61
N HIS A 419 -1.01 6.15 -13.75
CA HIS A 419 -2.09 5.87 -14.71
C HIS A 419 -2.04 4.43 -15.22
N LEU A 420 -0.84 3.91 -15.53
CA LEU A 420 -0.68 2.53 -15.99
C LEU A 420 -1.17 1.52 -14.95
N LEU A 421 -0.79 1.69 -13.68
CA LEU A 421 -1.21 0.75 -12.64
C LEU A 421 -2.73 0.79 -12.45
N ARG A 422 -3.37 1.97 -12.49
CA ARG A 422 -4.84 2.04 -12.44
C ARG A 422 -5.49 1.36 -13.66
N HIS A 423 -4.97 1.58 -14.87
CA HIS A 423 -5.50 0.92 -16.07
C HIS A 423 -5.37 -0.61 -16.00
N LEU A 424 -4.29 -1.12 -15.41
CA LEU A 424 -4.10 -2.55 -15.22
C LEU A 424 -5.10 -3.17 -14.23
N THR A 425 -5.64 -2.40 -13.28
CA THR A 425 -6.56 -2.93 -12.25
C THR A 425 -8.03 -2.61 -12.50
N LEU A 426 -8.33 -1.54 -13.23
CA LEU A 426 -9.69 -1.10 -13.50
C LEU A 426 -10.32 -1.86 -14.69
N PRO A 427 -11.66 -1.97 -14.74
CA PRO A 427 -12.65 -1.52 -13.76
C PRO A 427 -12.81 -2.44 -12.53
N GLN A 428 -12.05 -3.54 -12.46
CA GLN A 428 -12.24 -4.60 -11.47
C GLN A 428 -11.99 -4.15 -10.03
N MET A 429 -10.94 -3.36 -9.78
CA MET A 429 -10.57 -2.84 -8.45
C MET A 429 -9.55 -1.71 -8.55
N GLU A 430 -9.43 -0.89 -7.51
CA GLU A 430 -8.34 0.08 -7.39
C GLU A 430 -7.01 -0.64 -7.02
N PRO A 431 -5.85 -0.03 -7.34
CA PRO A 431 -4.55 -0.64 -7.05
C PRO A 431 -4.33 -1.02 -5.58
N LEU A 432 -4.83 -0.22 -4.63
CA LEU A 432 -4.72 -0.51 -3.21
C LEU A 432 -5.49 -1.78 -2.82
N GLU A 433 -6.72 -1.92 -3.32
CA GLU A 433 -7.53 -3.13 -3.13
C GLU A 433 -6.86 -4.36 -3.75
N TYR A 434 -6.31 -4.23 -4.96
CA TYR A 434 -5.51 -5.30 -5.57
C TYR A 434 -4.32 -5.71 -4.70
N GLY A 435 -3.60 -4.74 -4.12
CA GLY A 435 -2.50 -5.02 -3.18
C GLY A 435 -2.95 -5.79 -1.94
N CYS A 436 -4.10 -5.44 -1.36
CA CYS A 436 -4.71 -6.18 -0.25
C CYS A 436 -5.07 -7.62 -0.65
N MET A 437 -5.79 -7.77 -1.77
CA MET A 437 -6.25 -9.06 -2.28
C MET A 437 -5.08 -9.98 -2.62
N TRP A 438 -4.02 -9.45 -3.23
CA TRP A 438 -2.81 -10.21 -3.53
C TRP A 438 -2.16 -10.77 -2.27
N LEU A 439 -2.13 -10.00 -1.17
CA LEU A 439 -1.56 -10.45 0.10
C LEU A 439 -2.43 -11.54 0.77
N TRP A 440 -3.74 -11.31 0.90
CA TRP A 440 -4.64 -12.27 1.58
C TRP A 440 -4.84 -13.56 0.79
N HIS A 441 -4.79 -13.49 -0.55
CA HIS A 441 -4.94 -14.65 -1.44
C HIS A 441 -3.62 -15.17 -2.00
N HIS A 442 -2.48 -14.65 -1.56
CA HIS A 442 -1.13 -15.05 -1.97
C HIS A 442 -0.91 -16.57 -2.06
N HIS A 443 -1.51 -17.33 -1.14
CA HIS A 443 -1.47 -18.79 -1.10
C HIS A 443 -1.91 -19.48 -2.41
N ASP A 444 -2.83 -18.86 -3.16
CA ASP A 444 -3.36 -19.38 -4.42
C ASP A 444 -2.32 -19.28 -5.56
N HIS A 445 -1.25 -18.51 -5.37
CA HIS A 445 -0.24 -18.25 -6.41
C HIS A 445 1.15 -18.76 -6.03
N ALA A 446 1.47 -18.78 -4.73
CA ALA A 446 2.79 -19.18 -4.24
C ALA A 446 2.81 -20.50 -3.47
N GLY A 447 1.66 -21.11 -3.20
CA GLY A 447 1.59 -22.48 -2.65
C GLY A 447 1.85 -22.62 -1.15
N PHE A 448 1.90 -21.53 -0.39
CA PHE A 448 2.10 -21.54 1.07
C PHE A 448 1.01 -20.75 1.80
N GLY A 449 0.85 -20.95 3.11
CA GLY A 449 -0.27 -20.39 3.88
C GLY A 449 -0.40 -18.85 3.81
N ARG A 450 -1.62 -18.34 4.05
CA ARG A 450 -1.97 -16.91 3.99
C ARG A 450 -1.13 -16.07 4.97
N VAL A 451 -0.83 -14.82 4.60
CA VAL A 451 -0.44 -13.79 5.58
C VAL A 451 -1.64 -13.46 6.46
N HIS A 452 -1.42 -13.00 7.69
CA HIS A 452 -2.51 -12.89 8.66
C HIS A 452 -3.12 -11.49 8.74
N THR A 453 -2.29 -10.44 8.70
CA THR A 453 -2.76 -9.06 8.81
C THR A 453 -1.85 -8.10 8.06
N ILE A 454 -2.41 -6.98 7.60
CA ILE A 454 -1.69 -5.95 6.82
C ILE A 454 -1.87 -4.58 7.47
N GLY A 455 -0.82 -3.77 7.46
CA GLY A 455 -0.80 -2.48 8.14
C GLY A 455 -1.27 -1.33 7.26
N VAL A 456 -2.20 -0.52 7.75
CA VAL A 456 -2.60 0.76 7.17
C VAL A 456 -1.98 1.88 8.00
N GLY A 457 -1.01 2.60 7.44
CA GLY A 457 -0.48 3.81 8.07
C GLY A 457 -1.51 4.93 8.02
N ALA A 458 -2.37 5.06 9.02
CA ALA A 458 -3.45 6.05 8.99
C ALA A 458 -2.97 7.42 9.50
N ALA A 459 -3.18 8.47 8.72
CA ALA A 459 -2.99 9.86 9.15
C ALA A 459 -4.32 10.55 9.49
N ARG A 460 -5.43 10.00 8.98
CA ARG A 460 -6.83 10.44 9.17
C ARG A 460 -7.78 9.24 9.07
N PRO A 461 -9.02 9.30 9.58
CA PRO A 461 -9.93 8.14 9.62
C PRO A 461 -10.14 7.47 8.26
N SER A 462 -10.33 8.26 7.21
CA SER A 462 -10.61 7.80 5.85
C SER A 462 -9.44 7.08 5.17
N ASP A 463 -8.23 7.07 5.73
CA ASP A 463 -7.11 6.28 5.19
C ASP A 463 -7.35 4.78 5.35
N LEU A 464 -8.24 4.38 6.28
CA LEU A 464 -8.63 3.00 6.51
C LEU A 464 -9.68 2.49 5.51
N ASP A 465 -10.45 3.38 4.88
CA ASP A 465 -11.70 3.02 4.21
C ASP A 465 -11.52 1.98 3.10
N GLN A 466 -10.59 2.20 2.17
CA GLN A 466 -10.37 1.27 1.06
C GLN A 466 -9.89 -0.10 1.54
N ALA A 467 -8.99 -0.14 2.52
CA ALA A 467 -8.51 -1.40 3.08
C ALA A 467 -9.62 -2.14 3.86
N VAL A 468 -10.48 -1.42 4.57
CA VAL A 468 -11.64 -1.99 5.27
C VAL A 468 -12.68 -2.52 4.28
N ILE A 469 -13.00 -1.77 3.22
CA ILE A 469 -13.90 -2.20 2.14
C ILE A 469 -13.37 -3.47 1.47
N ALA A 470 -12.07 -3.48 1.13
CA ALA A 470 -11.40 -4.66 0.58
C ALA A 470 -11.48 -5.84 1.54
N ALA A 471 -11.23 -5.63 2.85
CA ALA A 471 -11.28 -6.69 3.85
C ALA A 471 -12.68 -7.31 3.97
N ILE A 472 -13.73 -6.49 4.04
CA ILE A 472 -15.13 -6.94 4.15
C ILE A 472 -15.55 -7.75 2.91
N SER A 473 -15.07 -7.37 1.72
CA SER A 473 -15.43 -8.04 0.46
C SER A 473 -14.46 -9.16 0.05
N SER A 474 -13.34 -9.32 0.76
CA SER A 474 -12.20 -10.18 0.37
C SER A 474 -12.55 -11.64 0.09
N GLU A 475 -13.58 -12.18 0.76
CA GLU A 475 -14.00 -13.57 0.61
C GLU A 475 -15.17 -13.77 -0.35
N THR A 476 -15.75 -12.68 -0.88
CA THR A 476 -16.85 -12.75 -1.84
C THR A 476 -16.39 -13.34 -3.17
N GLN A 477 -17.31 -14.04 -3.84
CA GLN A 477 -17.01 -14.64 -5.15
C GLN A 477 -16.72 -13.58 -6.22
N GLU A 478 -17.40 -12.43 -6.17
CA GLU A 478 -17.18 -11.29 -7.06
C GLU A 478 -15.76 -10.75 -6.91
N SER A 479 -15.31 -10.44 -5.68
CA SER A 479 -13.96 -9.92 -5.44
C SER A 479 -12.86 -10.90 -5.86
N LYS A 480 -13.04 -12.21 -5.62
CA LYS A 480 -12.09 -13.24 -6.06
C LYS A 480 -11.99 -13.35 -7.58
N GLN A 481 -13.12 -13.25 -8.29
CA GLN A 481 -13.15 -13.24 -9.75
C GLN A 481 -12.48 -12.00 -10.31
N SER A 482 -12.83 -10.81 -9.80
CA SER A 482 -12.20 -9.55 -10.15
C SER A 482 -10.70 -9.59 -9.92
N PHE A 483 -10.26 -10.11 -8.77
CA PHE A 483 -8.84 -10.28 -8.46
C PHE A 483 -8.13 -11.19 -9.47
N GLY A 484 -8.72 -12.34 -9.81
CA GLY A 484 -8.16 -13.27 -10.80
C GLY A 484 -8.04 -12.67 -12.20
N VAL A 485 -8.94 -11.77 -12.59
CA VAL A 485 -8.85 -11.01 -13.86
C VAL A 485 -7.66 -10.06 -13.83
N VAL A 486 -7.53 -9.24 -12.79
CA VAL A 486 -6.44 -8.27 -12.65
C VAL A 486 -5.08 -8.98 -12.56
N LEU A 487 -4.99 -10.06 -11.78
CA LEU A 487 -3.77 -10.85 -11.65
C LEU A 487 -3.29 -11.34 -13.03
N LYS A 488 -4.20 -11.93 -13.83
CA LYS A 488 -3.86 -12.38 -15.19
C LYS A 488 -3.40 -11.23 -16.09
N ARG A 489 -4.06 -10.06 -16.01
CA ARG A 489 -3.67 -8.88 -16.81
C ARG A 489 -2.26 -8.40 -16.46
N ILE A 490 -1.93 -8.34 -15.17
CA ILE A 490 -0.59 -7.95 -14.70
C ILE A 490 0.46 -8.99 -15.10
N GLU A 491 0.19 -10.28 -14.95
CA GLU A 491 1.12 -11.33 -15.38
C GLU A 491 1.34 -11.35 -16.90
N GLU A 492 0.30 -11.10 -17.68
CA GLU A 492 0.43 -10.92 -19.14
C GLU A 492 1.30 -9.71 -19.48
N ARG A 493 1.04 -8.56 -18.85
CA ARG A 493 1.84 -7.33 -19.02
C ARG A 493 3.31 -7.57 -18.71
N LYS A 494 3.62 -8.26 -17.60
CA LYS A 494 4.99 -8.64 -17.25
C LYS A 494 5.64 -9.45 -18.36
N ARG A 495 4.97 -10.48 -18.88
CA ARG A 495 5.50 -11.32 -19.97
C ARG A 495 5.73 -10.53 -21.25
N GLN A 496 4.82 -9.60 -21.59
CA GLN A 496 4.93 -8.78 -22.81
C GLN A 496 6.08 -7.78 -22.75
N ILE A 497 6.23 -7.06 -21.63
CA ILE A 497 7.27 -6.03 -21.50
C ILE A 497 8.62 -6.58 -21.14
N LEU A 498 8.64 -7.53 -20.20
CA LEU A 498 9.90 -8.05 -19.71
C LEU A 498 10.38 -9.25 -20.52
N GLY A 499 9.49 -10.02 -21.13
CA GLY A 499 9.81 -11.30 -21.74
C GLY A 499 9.88 -12.41 -20.69
N GLU A 500 9.37 -13.60 -21.04
CA GLU A 500 9.23 -14.73 -20.12
C GLU A 500 10.54 -15.13 -19.44
N LYS A 501 11.65 -15.09 -20.18
CA LYS A 501 12.98 -15.44 -19.66
C LYS A 501 13.40 -14.50 -18.54
N TRP A 502 13.36 -13.19 -18.80
CA TRP A 502 13.74 -12.17 -17.82
C TRP A 502 12.86 -12.22 -16.58
N THR A 503 11.54 -12.35 -16.73
CA THR A 503 10.61 -12.46 -15.60
C THR A 503 11.01 -13.58 -14.62
N LYS A 504 11.60 -14.67 -15.13
CA LYS A 504 12.04 -15.81 -14.33
C LYS A 504 13.47 -15.70 -13.79
N ASN A 505 14.36 -14.95 -14.45
CA ASN A 505 15.80 -15.08 -14.20
C ASN A 505 16.59 -13.77 -14.05
N TRP A 506 15.94 -12.59 -14.12
CA TRP A 506 16.63 -11.29 -14.10
C TRP A 506 17.54 -11.07 -12.89
N HIS A 507 17.23 -11.73 -11.79
CA HIS A 507 17.90 -11.62 -10.50
C HIS A 507 19.11 -12.55 -10.34
N LEU A 508 19.26 -13.56 -11.20
CA LEU A 508 20.29 -14.57 -11.03
C LEU A 508 21.68 -13.92 -11.07
N GLY A 509 22.48 -14.16 -10.03
CA GLY A 509 23.84 -13.64 -9.93
C GLY A 509 23.96 -12.15 -9.63
N LEU A 510 22.86 -11.39 -9.49
CA LEU A 510 22.94 -9.98 -9.15
C LEU A 510 23.47 -9.79 -7.72
N PRO A 511 24.56 -9.03 -7.52
CA PRO A 511 25.01 -8.68 -6.18
C PRO A 511 24.19 -7.52 -5.60
N ASN A 512 24.27 -7.35 -4.29
CA ASN A 512 23.94 -6.12 -3.60
C ASN A 512 25.16 -5.55 -2.86
N TYR A 513 24.97 -4.47 -2.11
CA TYR A 513 26.06 -3.68 -1.51
C TYR A 513 27.10 -4.49 -0.74
N SER A 514 26.68 -5.55 -0.03
CA SER A 514 27.54 -6.37 0.81
C SER A 514 28.42 -7.36 0.02
N GLN A 515 28.10 -7.57 -1.26
CA GLN A 515 28.80 -8.48 -2.18
C GLN A 515 29.63 -7.73 -3.22
N CYS A 516 29.44 -6.42 -3.36
CA CYS A 516 30.24 -5.61 -4.26
C CYS A 516 31.65 -5.42 -3.69
N VAL A 517 32.67 -5.63 -4.54
CA VAL A 517 34.08 -5.47 -4.13
C VAL A 517 34.38 -3.99 -3.92
N PHE A 518 33.81 -3.13 -4.76
CA PHE A 518 33.93 -1.67 -4.69
C PHE A 518 32.55 -1.01 -4.66
N GLY A 519 32.49 0.22 -4.15
CA GLY A 519 31.32 1.11 -4.28
C GLY A 519 30.10 0.75 -3.43
N GLY A 520 29.93 -0.51 -3.00
CA GLY A 520 28.77 -0.94 -2.23
C GLY A 520 27.46 -0.78 -3.00
N PHE A 521 27.45 -1.10 -4.30
CA PHE A 521 26.33 -0.84 -5.18
C PHE A 521 25.10 -1.71 -4.90
N GLN A 522 23.92 -1.10 -4.91
CA GLN A 522 22.66 -1.81 -4.70
C GLN A 522 22.04 -2.33 -6.01
N ILE A 523 22.82 -3.09 -6.79
CA ILE A 523 22.48 -3.48 -8.16
C ILE A 523 21.15 -4.22 -8.23
N GLY A 524 20.93 -5.22 -7.37
CA GLY A 524 19.66 -5.96 -7.32
C GLY A 524 18.43 -5.06 -7.15
N ASN A 525 18.48 -4.09 -6.23
CA ASN A 525 17.37 -3.16 -6.03
C ASN A 525 17.21 -2.20 -7.22
N ILE A 526 18.29 -1.75 -7.84
CA ILE A 526 18.23 -0.86 -9.00
C ILE A 526 17.54 -1.57 -10.17
N VAL A 527 17.92 -2.82 -10.47
CA VAL A 527 17.26 -3.61 -11.53
C VAL A 527 15.80 -3.93 -11.18
N TRP A 528 15.48 -4.13 -9.90
CA TRP A 528 14.09 -4.25 -9.44
C TRP A 528 13.29 -2.96 -9.70
N LEU A 529 13.85 -1.78 -9.42
CA LEU A 529 13.20 -0.50 -9.71
C LEU A 529 12.92 -0.33 -11.21
N PHE A 530 13.85 -0.76 -12.08
CA PHE A 530 13.62 -0.81 -13.53
C PHE A 530 12.37 -1.65 -13.83
N ASN A 531 12.28 -2.88 -13.33
CA ASN A 531 11.13 -3.75 -13.55
C ASN A 531 9.83 -3.11 -13.04
N CYS A 532 9.86 -2.43 -11.89
CA CYS A 532 8.70 -1.73 -11.33
C CYS A 532 8.20 -0.61 -12.24
N VAL A 533 9.09 0.24 -12.76
CA VAL A 533 8.73 1.33 -13.68
C VAL A 533 8.18 0.75 -15.00
N GLN A 534 8.84 -0.25 -15.56
CA GLN A 534 8.43 -0.84 -16.85
C GLN A 534 7.06 -1.52 -16.80
N VAL A 535 6.77 -2.27 -15.72
CA VAL A 535 5.54 -3.04 -15.59
C VAL A 535 4.38 -2.19 -15.09
N TYR A 536 4.63 -1.34 -14.08
CA TYR A 536 3.58 -0.63 -13.34
C TYR A 536 3.60 0.89 -13.54
N GLY A 537 4.61 1.46 -14.19
CA GLY A 537 4.72 2.91 -14.38
C GLY A 537 4.97 3.70 -13.09
N VAL A 538 5.47 3.06 -12.03
CA VAL A 538 5.62 3.71 -10.71
C VAL A 538 6.91 4.52 -10.61
N LEU A 539 7.10 5.51 -11.48
CA LEU A 539 8.33 6.30 -11.57
C LEU A 539 8.60 7.13 -10.29
N ASP A 540 7.59 7.79 -9.72
CA ASP A 540 7.78 8.60 -8.51
C ASP A 540 8.16 7.73 -7.30
N PHE A 541 7.63 6.53 -7.21
CA PHE A 541 8.06 5.54 -6.23
C PHE A 541 9.54 5.16 -6.45
N ALA A 542 9.94 4.88 -7.69
CA ALA A 542 11.32 4.56 -8.01
C ALA A 542 12.29 5.71 -7.69
N LYS A 543 11.90 6.96 -8.00
CA LYS A 543 12.63 8.18 -7.63
C LYS A 543 12.89 8.28 -6.14
N GLU A 544 11.86 8.09 -5.31
CA GLU A 544 12.02 8.13 -3.85
C GLU A 544 12.96 7.05 -3.31
N ARG A 545 12.83 5.82 -3.81
CA ARG A 545 13.71 4.72 -3.37
C ARG A 545 15.15 4.97 -3.82
N TYR A 546 15.35 5.44 -5.06
CA TYR A 546 16.67 5.75 -5.60
C TYR A 546 17.34 6.96 -4.92
N ALA A 547 16.56 7.96 -4.49
CA ALA A 547 17.06 9.14 -3.79
C ALA A 547 17.83 8.80 -2.51
N THR A 548 17.44 7.72 -1.81
CA THR A 548 18.19 7.25 -0.65
C THR A 548 19.55 6.66 -1.06
N LEU A 549 19.63 5.95 -2.19
CA LEU A 549 20.90 5.42 -2.71
C LEU A 549 21.85 6.54 -3.16
N LEU A 550 21.31 7.63 -3.72
CA LEU A 550 22.08 8.83 -4.06
C LEU A 550 22.64 9.50 -2.81
N LEU A 551 21.80 9.71 -1.78
CA LEU A 551 22.25 10.26 -0.50
C LEU A 551 23.32 9.38 0.15
N ASN A 552 23.15 8.06 0.07
CA ASN A 552 24.12 7.10 0.57
C ASN A 552 25.46 7.21 -0.17
N ALA A 553 25.44 7.32 -1.50
CA ALA A 553 26.64 7.46 -2.32
C ALA A 553 27.46 8.71 -1.93
N SER A 554 26.82 9.84 -1.65
CA SER A 554 27.50 11.05 -1.19
C SER A 554 28.19 10.90 0.16
N ASN A 555 27.78 9.92 0.97
CA ASN A 555 28.31 9.64 2.31
C ASN A 555 29.14 8.36 2.36
N TRP A 556 29.33 7.67 1.24
CA TRP A 556 30.01 6.38 1.18
C TRP A 556 31.53 6.59 1.13
N ASP A 557 32.25 6.05 2.10
CA ASP A 557 33.71 6.10 2.14
C ASP A 557 34.30 4.90 1.41
N MET A 558 34.87 5.15 0.23
CA MET A 558 35.49 4.13 -0.62
C MET A 558 36.73 3.47 0.01
N LYS A 559 37.28 4.01 1.10
CA LYS A 559 38.41 3.42 1.83
C LYS A 559 37.96 2.43 2.90
N LYS A 560 36.67 2.44 3.25
CA LYS A 560 36.06 1.54 4.23
C LYS A 560 35.45 0.33 3.54
N THR A 561 35.45 -0.79 4.23
CA THR A 561 34.63 -1.95 3.88
C THR A 561 33.14 -1.57 3.90
N TRP A 562 32.28 -2.34 3.24
CA TRP A 562 30.84 -2.10 3.31
C TRP A 562 30.32 -2.18 4.75
N LYS A 563 30.90 -3.07 5.58
CA LYS A 563 30.55 -3.18 7.01
C LYS A 563 30.83 -1.87 7.72
N GLU A 564 32.06 -1.38 7.65
CA GLU A 564 32.46 -0.13 8.29
C GLU A 564 31.64 1.07 7.81
N ASN A 565 31.26 1.12 6.53
CA ASN A 565 30.32 2.13 6.03
C ASN A 565 28.96 2.03 6.72
N VAL A 566 28.32 0.86 6.68
CA VAL A 566 26.99 0.64 7.27
C VAL A 566 26.98 0.92 8.78
N PHE A 567 28.05 0.59 9.50
CA PHE A 567 28.17 0.87 10.94
C PHE A 567 28.45 2.34 11.26
N SER A 568 29.03 3.09 10.33
CA SER A 568 29.41 4.48 10.58
C SER A 568 28.23 5.45 10.63
N SER A 569 27.03 5.04 10.17
CA SER A 569 25.85 5.88 10.20
C SER A 569 24.55 5.09 10.41
N PRO A 570 23.69 5.51 11.36
CA PRO A 570 22.34 4.98 11.51
C PRO A 570 21.48 5.11 10.24
N ALA A 571 21.83 6.02 9.33
CA ALA A 571 21.12 6.18 8.05
C ALA A 571 21.18 4.92 7.18
N PHE A 572 22.28 4.17 7.24
CA PHE A 572 22.48 2.95 6.45
C PHE A 572 21.78 1.71 7.03
N ALA A 573 21.33 1.76 8.30
CA ALA A 573 20.71 0.62 8.97
C ALA A 573 19.34 0.21 8.37
N TRP A 574 18.72 1.07 7.55
CA TRP A 574 17.39 0.84 6.96
C TRP A 574 17.42 0.46 5.49
N MET A 575 18.30 1.07 4.71
CA MET A 575 18.55 0.72 3.31
C MET A 575 20.02 1.06 2.98
N PRO A 576 20.94 0.11 3.17
CA PRO A 576 22.35 0.28 2.84
C PRO A 576 22.60 0.24 1.34
N GLY A 577 23.81 0.65 0.95
CA GLY A 577 24.29 0.60 -0.43
C GLY A 577 24.12 1.92 -1.20
N THR A 578 24.79 1.99 -2.33
CA THR A 578 24.92 3.18 -3.17
C THR A 578 24.21 3.00 -4.52
N CYS A 579 24.09 4.11 -5.25
CA CYS A 579 23.47 4.20 -6.57
C CYS A 579 24.42 3.76 -7.70
N TYR A 580 23.92 3.66 -8.93
CA TYR A 580 24.76 3.44 -10.12
C TYR A 580 25.78 4.58 -10.30
N ASP A 581 27.00 4.23 -10.70
CA ASP A 581 28.10 5.14 -11.09
C ASP A 581 28.47 4.86 -12.54
N GLU A 582 28.27 5.83 -13.42
CA GLU A 582 28.56 5.71 -14.86
C GLU A 582 30.04 5.53 -15.19
N ASN A 583 30.94 5.90 -14.26
CA ASN A 583 32.39 5.82 -14.45
C ASN A 583 32.99 4.51 -13.90
N HIS A 584 32.18 3.65 -13.28
CA HIS A 584 32.62 2.38 -12.70
C HIS A 584 32.54 1.23 -13.70
N ASP A 585 33.57 0.37 -13.72
CA ASP A 585 33.55 -0.89 -14.48
C ASP A 585 32.93 -2.00 -13.64
N TYR A 586 31.71 -2.38 -14.01
CA TYR A 586 30.92 -3.42 -13.32
C TYR A 586 31.29 -4.86 -13.70
N SER A 587 32.37 -5.09 -14.46
CA SER A 587 32.75 -6.44 -14.92
C SER A 587 32.95 -7.44 -13.76
N GLU A 588 33.50 -6.99 -12.63
CA GLU A 588 33.70 -7.83 -11.44
C GLU A 588 32.40 -8.04 -10.66
N GLU A 589 31.60 -6.99 -10.43
CA GLU A 589 30.30 -7.12 -9.76
C GLU A 589 29.32 -8.02 -10.54
N LEU A 590 29.38 -7.99 -11.88
CA LEU A 590 28.46 -8.75 -12.73
C LEU A 590 29.01 -10.11 -13.18
N LYS A 591 30.13 -10.59 -12.63
CA LYS A 591 30.77 -11.84 -13.06
C LYS A 591 29.87 -13.08 -12.95
N ASP A 592 29.01 -13.11 -11.91
CA ASP A 592 28.11 -14.23 -11.61
C ASP A 592 26.75 -14.08 -12.32
N VAL A 593 26.50 -12.94 -12.97
CA VAL A 593 25.28 -12.70 -13.75
C VAL A 593 25.35 -13.52 -15.05
N PRO A 594 24.27 -14.26 -15.42
CA PRO A 594 24.22 -14.97 -16.69
C PRO A 594 24.56 -14.05 -17.87
N GLU A 595 25.41 -14.52 -18.79
CA GLU A 595 25.92 -13.72 -19.91
C GLU A 595 24.79 -13.07 -20.74
N GLU A 596 23.71 -13.82 -20.94
CA GLU A 596 22.47 -13.40 -21.59
C GLU A 596 21.73 -12.23 -20.91
N ASN A 597 21.99 -11.99 -19.63
CA ASN A 597 21.34 -10.93 -18.84
C ASN A 597 22.23 -9.70 -18.65
N LYS A 598 23.57 -9.82 -18.74
CA LYS A 598 24.53 -8.76 -18.39
C LYS A 598 24.24 -7.43 -19.09
N LEU A 599 24.01 -7.45 -20.40
CA LEU A 599 23.73 -6.23 -21.17
C LEU A 599 22.47 -5.53 -20.65
N ARG A 600 21.39 -6.28 -20.46
CA ARG A 600 20.11 -5.75 -20.01
C ARG A 600 20.14 -5.29 -18.55
N VAL A 601 20.96 -5.91 -17.70
CA VAL A 601 21.22 -5.43 -16.33
C VAL A 601 21.88 -4.04 -16.37
N LEU A 602 22.91 -3.87 -17.20
CA LEU A 602 23.56 -2.56 -17.38
C LEU A 602 22.60 -1.51 -17.95
N GLU A 603 21.77 -1.87 -18.92
CA GLU A 603 20.72 -1.00 -19.47
C GLU A 603 19.70 -0.61 -18.40
N ALA A 604 19.27 -1.56 -17.57
CA ALA A 604 18.33 -1.31 -16.47
C ALA A 604 18.93 -0.35 -15.43
N MET A 605 20.19 -0.54 -15.04
CA MET A 605 20.89 0.33 -14.10
C MET A 605 21.03 1.76 -14.65
N LYS A 606 21.44 1.90 -15.91
CA LYS A 606 21.52 3.19 -16.61
C LYS A 606 20.16 3.87 -16.71
N PHE A 607 19.12 3.12 -17.08
CA PHE A 607 17.75 3.64 -17.17
C PHE A 607 17.29 4.24 -15.83
N VAL A 608 17.44 3.49 -14.73
CA VAL A 608 16.99 3.97 -13.42
C VAL A 608 17.79 5.18 -12.99
N HIS A 609 19.11 5.20 -13.22
CA HIS A 609 19.90 6.38 -12.93
C HIS A 609 19.44 7.59 -13.74
N GLN A 610 19.16 7.43 -15.04
CA GLN A 610 18.69 8.50 -15.91
C GLN A 610 17.36 9.09 -15.49
N TRP A 611 16.39 8.25 -15.14
CA TRP A 611 15.03 8.70 -14.80
C TRP A 611 14.85 9.08 -13.34
N CYS A 612 15.72 8.60 -12.44
CA CYS A 612 15.60 8.81 -11.00
C CYS A 612 16.65 9.75 -10.40
N SER A 613 17.75 10.06 -11.10
CA SER A 613 18.75 11.01 -10.61
C SER A 613 18.34 12.46 -10.85
N PRO A 614 18.43 13.36 -9.85
CA PRO A 614 18.22 14.79 -10.04
C PRO A 614 19.23 15.44 -11.00
N GLU A 615 20.44 14.87 -11.12
CA GLU A 615 21.59 15.51 -11.78
C GLU A 615 21.66 15.31 -13.30
N ASN A 616 20.85 14.42 -13.89
CA ASN A 616 20.68 14.39 -15.36
C ASN A 616 19.78 15.51 -15.90
N HIS A 617 19.38 16.44 -15.04
CA HIS A 617 18.92 17.77 -15.42
C HIS A 617 20.06 18.81 -15.53
N ARG A 618 21.31 18.45 -15.19
CA ARG A 618 22.50 19.31 -15.31
C ARG A 618 23.80 18.49 -15.44
N SER A 619 24.16 18.06 -16.66
CA SER A 619 25.59 18.09 -17.05
C SER A 619 25.83 17.97 -18.56
N ASN A 620 26.63 18.91 -19.06
CA ASN A 620 27.58 18.81 -20.17
C ASN A 620 27.10 18.54 -21.61
N PHE A 621 26.01 19.18 -22.03
CA PHE A 621 25.91 19.70 -23.40
C PHE A 621 25.72 21.21 -23.34
N GLU A 622 26.52 21.94 -24.11
CA GLU A 622 26.47 23.39 -24.25
C GLU A 622 25.02 23.90 -24.40
N GLU A 623 24.66 24.87 -23.56
CA GLU A 623 23.49 25.77 -23.70
C GLU A 623 22.19 25.15 -24.25
N LYS A 624 21.76 23.99 -23.74
CA LYS A 624 20.35 23.60 -23.83
C LYS A 624 19.65 23.93 -22.53
N LYS A 625 18.67 24.84 -22.62
CA LYS A 625 17.62 25.04 -21.61
C LYS A 625 17.16 23.67 -21.11
N GLN A 626 16.90 23.58 -19.81
CA GLN A 626 16.14 22.55 -19.12
C GLN A 626 15.01 22.02 -20.03
N GLU A 627 15.29 21.00 -20.84
CA GLU A 627 14.29 20.28 -21.61
C GLU A 627 13.62 19.39 -20.56
N ASP A 628 12.41 19.77 -20.13
CA ASP A 628 11.55 18.91 -19.33
C ASP A 628 11.46 17.57 -20.06
N ILE A 629 12.07 16.52 -19.49
CA ILE A 629 11.87 15.16 -19.99
C ILE A 629 10.37 14.90 -19.82
N ASP A 630 9.66 14.81 -20.94
CA ASP A 630 8.23 14.52 -20.95
C ASP A 630 8.02 13.12 -20.38
N VAL A 631 7.57 13.05 -19.13
CA VAL A 631 7.29 11.79 -18.45
C VAL A 631 6.07 11.17 -19.13
N PRO A 632 6.13 9.93 -19.66
CA PRO A 632 4.98 9.29 -20.28
C PRO A 632 3.77 9.31 -19.36
N LEU A 633 2.58 9.63 -19.89
CA LEU A 633 1.32 9.66 -19.12
C LEU A 633 1.13 8.40 -18.27
N GLU A 634 1.43 7.23 -18.84
CA GLU A 634 1.40 5.93 -18.16
C GLU A 634 2.20 5.90 -16.85
N TRP A 635 3.30 6.65 -16.78
CA TRP A 635 4.20 6.70 -15.62
C TRP A 635 3.91 7.89 -14.69
N GLN A 636 3.05 8.81 -15.13
CA GLN A 636 2.58 9.90 -14.30
C GLN A 636 1.60 9.40 -13.26
N GLN A 637 1.56 10.09 -12.14
CA GLN A 637 0.69 9.79 -11.01
C GLN A 637 -0.77 10.13 -11.34
N ALA A 638 -1.66 9.15 -11.27
CA ALA A 638 -3.08 9.31 -11.62
C ALA A 638 -3.87 10.15 -10.62
N TYR A 639 -3.50 10.07 -9.35
CA TYR A 639 -3.95 10.91 -8.24
C TYR A 639 -2.98 10.76 -7.06
N ASP A 640 -3.08 11.60 -6.04
CA ASP A 640 -2.42 11.38 -4.74
C ASP A 640 -3.43 11.55 -3.61
N MET A 641 -3.66 10.52 -2.79
CA MET A 641 -4.52 10.61 -1.61
C MET A 641 -3.85 11.33 -0.43
N ARG A 642 -2.65 11.88 -0.63
CA ARG A 642 -1.88 12.75 0.29
C ARG A 642 -1.63 12.16 1.68
N PRO A 643 -1.30 10.87 1.83
CA PRO A 643 -1.19 10.32 3.18
C PRO A 643 0.12 10.69 3.89
N ASN A 644 1.09 11.31 3.20
CA ASN A 644 2.36 11.75 3.76
C ASN A 644 2.42 13.24 4.09
N VAL A 645 1.31 13.98 3.99
CA VAL A 645 1.26 15.39 4.36
C VAL A 645 1.41 15.53 5.88
N ALA A 646 2.16 16.54 6.33
CA ALA A 646 2.38 16.80 7.76
C ALA A 646 1.14 17.41 8.41
N TRP A 647 1.03 17.35 9.75
CA TRP A 647 0.03 18.14 10.47
C TRP A 647 0.44 19.62 10.48
N PRO A 648 -0.48 20.60 10.34
CA PRO A 648 -1.93 20.46 10.13
C PRO A 648 -2.34 20.36 8.65
N GLU A 649 -1.41 20.45 7.69
CA GLU A 649 -1.73 20.43 6.26
C GLU A 649 -2.47 19.14 5.81
N ARG A 650 -2.40 18.07 6.62
CA ARG A 650 -3.10 16.81 6.41
C ARG A 650 -4.55 16.79 6.89
N SER A 651 -4.97 17.74 7.73
CA SER A 651 -6.31 17.83 8.36
C SER A 651 -7.37 18.38 7.43
#